data_AF-A0A3E2V673-F1
#
_entry.id   AF-A0A3E2V673-F1
#
_cell.length_a   1.000
_cell.length_b   1.000
_cell.length_c   1.000
_cell.angle_alpha   90.00
_cell.angle_beta   90.00
_cell.angle_gamma   90.00
#
_symmetry.space_group_name_H-M   'P 1'
#
loop_
_entity.id
_entity.type
_entity.pdbx_description
1 polymer ?
#
loop_
_entity_poly.entity_id
_entity_poly.type
_entity_poly.pdbx_seq_one_letter_code
_entity_poly.pdbx_strand_id
1 'polypeptide(L)'
;MSELFSIQLQNRQQQGGDGVWLDLPTTTEQVQAALRQIGISSDNPQGLFISGYFAEEEKRFAIPYNMVLASNVDKLNFLASRLETLSTGERAELNAALQVPQSELSSIGRITDFPENVDYYVHLPDVRGPAQLGDYYLNRSGMVDMPEEWKGGIDTAQFGRYVAQQEQGVFTEYGYLVKSGDEWQKVHEGQSVPEEYRVLSFPAPEILRDAANIPTPIQSEPQPQKVLPIILNGKDSAERMKEITDRLETGIQQLFDSDRYKAYLTTMAKFHNYSFNNTLLIAMQGGQLVAGFNKWKDTFHRTVKKGEKGIKILAPAPYKVKQKMEKLDEQGKPILDKDGKPLTEEKTVQIPAFKVVSVFDVSQTEGEPLPSIAVNELSGSVQDYQDFFKALEQASPVPIGFEGIEGGAHGYFHLLDNRIAIQEGMSQLQTIKTAIHEIAHAKLHAIDPDDPEQSNRPDSRTREVQAESVAYAVCQHYGLDTSEYSFGYVAGWSSGRELAELKASLEIIRSAAHELISALDEHLAELRQQREADLSAAQEVAFALDNGNALFIQTCDSGYDYTLYDADKKALDGGQLDAPSLTLSDAGQEALNLLGQTAAVSEVLLGDKLAAFQEAAEKVNEIPAPIKIPDPAAEPTVTILWSESDKLQDGEIMPLSVANRVFEELDTAQHTDREKDGYTGGWYDKTAFRIDFTLNGQPDNYEGRQDFGDGEGSLVQHIQNYHEYYTKDENWKNFVLHNKGPEAWEQDKAEREMVLTEFIPYLKQHCNLSAMERAATTALREGQNISPEQAAHYNAVVAYVHDCRPLLNQGQYNLPEPPKLADFDQSLQDYKAQVQAEIAQEAAAAGMTVEEYAAAGFEAPQQDSFSIYQLRNEDSTRDYRFEPYDRLQAAGLTVDKANYTEVYAAPLTAGTTLEDIYRTFNVDYPADFKGHSLSVSDVVVLHQNGQDTAHYCDSVGFQQVPEFLRENPLRTAELSIEQNENMIDGVLNNAPSLGELEAKAKAGEQISLTDLAAAVKAEEKAPKAKKSRAAKPKKPSIRAQLDAAKKEQSKQTPPREKTKELEV
;
A
#
# COMPACT_ATOMS: atom_id res chain seq x y z
N MET A 1 -43.49 34.56 30.50
CA MET A 1 -42.03 34.32 30.44
C MET A 1 -41.46 34.83 31.74
N SER A 2 -40.88 33.93 32.51
CA SER A 2 -40.12 34.30 33.71
C SER A 2 -38.71 34.67 33.28
N GLU A 3 -38.20 35.80 33.76
CA GLU A 3 -36.81 36.21 33.51
C GLU A 3 -35.85 35.15 34.07
N LEU A 4 -34.97 34.64 33.21
CA LEU A 4 -33.89 33.72 33.58
C LEU A 4 -32.57 34.46 33.79
N PHE A 5 -32.19 35.28 32.81
CA PHE A 5 -31.00 36.11 32.86
C PHE A 5 -31.13 37.31 31.94
N SER A 6 -30.35 38.35 32.19
CA SER A 6 -30.34 39.59 31.43
C SER A 6 -29.00 39.77 30.72
N ILE A 7 -29.04 40.38 29.55
CA ILE A 7 -27.86 40.79 28.79
C ILE A 7 -27.84 42.29 28.60
N GLN A 8 -26.66 42.89 28.61
CA GLN A 8 -26.51 44.33 28.37
C GLN A 8 -26.17 44.59 26.91
N LEU A 9 -27.04 45.27 26.20
CA LEU A 9 -26.86 45.70 24.81
C LEU A 9 -26.20 47.08 24.77
N GLN A 10 -25.18 47.22 23.91
CA GLN A 10 -24.48 48.49 23.73
C GLN A 10 -24.14 48.74 22.25
N ASN A 11 -23.97 50.01 21.91
CA ASN A 11 -23.61 50.47 20.57
C ASN A 11 -22.12 50.85 20.53
N ARG A 12 -21.32 50.18 19.69
CA ARG A 12 -19.87 50.44 19.50
C ARG A 12 -19.57 51.89 19.12
N GLN A 13 -20.50 52.59 18.47
CA GLN A 13 -20.29 53.97 18.02
C GLN A 13 -20.51 55.03 19.12
N GLN A 14 -21.10 54.66 20.25
CA GLN A 14 -21.28 55.55 21.41
C GLN A 14 -20.27 55.20 22.51
N GLN A 15 -19.02 55.66 22.37
CA GLN A 15 -18.04 55.54 23.46
C GLN A 15 -18.49 56.36 24.69
N GLY A 16 -18.94 55.66 25.74
CA GLY A 16 -19.33 56.25 27.04
C GLY A 16 -20.83 56.36 27.32
N GLY A 17 -21.71 55.81 26.47
CA GLY A 17 -23.16 55.74 26.75
C GLY A 17 -23.55 54.57 27.67
N ASP A 18 -24.53 54.78 28.56
CA ASP A 18 -25.11 53.74 29.40
C ASP A 18 -25.78 52.65 28.52
N GLY A 19 -25.29 51.42 28.58
CA GLY A 19 -25.90 50.27 27.87
C GLY A 19 -27.25 49.88 28.47
N VAL A 20 -28.09 49.19 27.68
CA VAL A 20 -29.45 48.80 28.10
C VAL A 20 -29.49 47.33 28.46
N TRP A 21 -29.99 47.02 29.66
CA TRP A 21 -30.24 45.64 30.09
C TRP A 21 -31.54 45.12 29.46
N LEU A 22 -31.47 43.91 28.93
CA LEU A 22 -32.55 43.19 28.27
C LEU A 22 -32.69 41.81 28.89
N ASP A 23 -33.86 41.54 29.43
CA ASP A 23 -34.19 40.28 30.09
C ASP A 23 -34.55 39.19 29.07
N LEU A 24 -34.03 37.98 29.27
CA LEU A 24 -34.29 36.81 28.42
C LEU A 24 -35.05 35.71 29.17
N PRO A 25 -35.99 35.02 28.49
CA PRO A 25 -36.39 35.20 27.10
C PRO A 25 -37.23 36.49 26.88
N THR A 26 -37.05 37.11 25.71
CA THR A 26 -37.63 38.42 25.31
C THR A 26 -38.55 38.28 24.10
N THR A 27 -39.34 39.32 23.81
CA THR A 27 -40.06 39.47 22.54
C THR A 27 -39.37 40.46 21.59
N THR A 28 -39.70 40.39 20.30
CA THR A 28 -39.22 41.34 19.29
C THR A 28 -39.53 42.80 19.66
N GLU A 29 -40.71 43.08 20.22
CA GLU A 29 -41.09 44.44 20.63
C GLU A 29 -40.17 45.01 21.72
N GLN A 30 -39.78 44.15 22.67
CA GLN A 30 -38.87 44.52 23.76
C GLN A 30 -37.44 44.75 23.25
N VAL A 31 -36.96 43.90 22.34
CA VAL A 31 -35.66 44.10 21.68
C VAL A 31 -35.64 45.40 20.90
N GLN A 32 -36.67 45.67 20.10
CA GLN A 32 -36.78 46.92 19.34
C GLN A 32 -36.84 48.16 20.26
N ALA A 33 -37.52 48.06 21.40
CA ALA A 33 -37.52 49.12 22.40
C ALA A 33 -36.12 49.35 23.00
N ALA A 34 -35.36 48.29 23.25
CA ALA A 34 -33.98 48.37 23.75
C ALA A 34 -33.01 48.96 22.70
N LEU A 35 -33.10 48.53 21.44
CA LEU A 35 -32.26 49.04 20.34
C LEU A 35 -32.45 50.55 20.11
N ARG A 36 -33.71 51.03 20.18
CA ARG A 36 -34.02 52.47 20.08
C ARG A 36 -33.36 53.31 21.19
N GLN A 37 -33.21 52.75 22.39
CA GLN A 37 -32.60 53.45 23.51
C GLN A 37 -31.09 53.65 23.35
N ILE A 38 -30.40 52.71 22.68
CA ILE A 38 -28.96 52.79 22.38
C ILE A 38 -28.66 53.39 20.99
N GLY A 39 -29.66 54.02 20.37
CA GLY A 39 -29.51 54.71 19.08
C GLY A 39 -29.20 53.80 17.90
N ILE A 40 -29.55 52.52 17.99
CA ILE A 40 -29.45 51.56 16.87
C ILE A 40 -30.82 51.48 16.21
N SER A 41 -30.86 51.74 14.91
CA SER A 41 -32.08 51.59 14.12
C SER A 41 -32.14 50.18 13.52
N SER A 42 -33.36 49.66 13.36
CA SER A 42 -33.65 48.28 12.92
C SER A 42 -33.11 47.92 11.53
N ASP A 43 -32.69 48.93 10.77
CA ASP A 43 -32.14 48.90 9.42
C ASP A 43 -30.61 48.94 9.39
N ASN A 44 -29.93 49.13 10.53
CA ASN A 44 -28.47 49.04 10.63
C ASN A 44 -28.01 48.50 12.01
N PRO A 45 -28.01 47.17 12.22
CA PRO A 45 -27.49 46.57 13.45
C PRO A 45 -25.95 46.64 13.56
N GLN A 46 -25.24 47.24 12.58
CA GLN A 46 -23.79 47.35 12.62
C GLN A 46 -23.36 48.21 13.80
N GLY A 47 -22.70 47.58 14.78
CA GLY A 47 -22.27 48.19 16.02
C GLY A 47 -23.01 47.69 17.26
N LEU A 48 -24.05 46.86 17.14
CA LEU A 48 -24.65 46.16 18.28
C LEU A 48 -23.69 45.09 18.81
N PHE A 49 -23.42 45.11 20.11
CA PHE A 49 -22.73 44.02 20.79
C PHE A 49 -23.26 43.83 22.21
N ILE A 50 -23.02 42.64 22.75
CA ILE A 50 -23.35 42.30 24.13
C ILE A 50 -22.15 42.71 24.99
N SER A 51 -22.40 43.58 25.97
CA SER A 51 -21.39 44.17 26.86
C SER A 51 -21.46 43.61 28.28
N GLY A 52 -22.57 42.96 28.63
CA GLY A 52 -22.86 42.49 29.98
C GLY A 52 -23.74 41.25 30.01
N TYR A 53 -23.57 40.45 31.06
CA TYR A 53 -24.39 39.30 31.41
C TYR A 53 -24.68 39.35 32.92
N PHE A 54 -25.94 39.21 33.30
CA PHE A 54 -26.39 39.26 34.68
C PHE A 54 -27.48 38.21 34.91
N ALA A 55 -27.46 37.58 36.07
CA ALA A 55 -28.54 36.71 36.53
C ALA A 55 -28.62 36.80 38.06
N GLU A 56 -29.83 36.76 38.63
CA GLU A 56 -30.04 36.66 40.08
C GLU A 56 -29.42 35.35 40.60
N GLU A 57 -28.87 35.37 41.81
CA GLU A 57 -28.09 34.26 42.38
C GLU A 57 -28.85 32.91 42.37
N GLU A 58 -30.16 32.96 42.57
CA GLU A 58 -31.07 31.79 42.59
C GLU A 58 -31.44 31.26 41.19
N LYS A 59 -31.21 32.05 40.13
CA LYS A 59 -31.51 31.73 38.73
C LYS A 59 -30.26 31.60 37.87
N ARG A 60 -29.08 31.75 38.47
CA ARG A 60 -27.81 31.86 37.77
C ARG A 60 -27.41 30.53 37.14
N PHE A 61 -27.13 30.58 35.84
CA PHE A 61 -26.41 29.52 35.17
C PHE A 61 -24.91 29.83 35.17
N ALA A 62 -24.07 28.81 35.36
CA ALA A 62 -22.61 28.93 35.35
C ALA A 62 -22.03 29.10 33.93
N ILE A 63 -22.76 29.75 33.03
CA ILE A 63 -22.34 29.97 31.64
C ILE A 63 -21.13 30.92 31.65
N PRO A 64 -20.02 30.57 30.97
CA PRO A 64 -18.85 31.44 30.90
C PRO A 64 -19.19 32.82 30.34
N TYR A 65 -18.76 33.87 31.05
CA TYR A 65 -19.12 35.26 30.72
C TYR A 65 -18.72 35.64 29.27
N ASN A 66 -17.53 35.24 28.85
CA ASN A 66 -17.03 35.42 27.48
C ASN A 66 -17.89 34.71 26.42
N MET A 67 -18.46 33.55 26.74
CA MET A 67 -19.34 32.80 25.83
C MET A 67 -20.64 33.56 25.57
N VAL A 68 -21.19 34.20 26.60
CA VAL A 68 -22.38 35.06 26.45
C VAL A 68 -22.07 36.29 25.62
N LEU A 69 -20.96 36.99 25.90
CA LEU A 69 -20.56 38.19 25.16
C LEU A 69 -20.25 37.93 23.67
N ALA A 70 -19.71 36.76 23.35
CA ALA A 70 -19.41 36.34 21.98
C ALA A 70 -20.63 35.84 21.20
N SER A 71 -21.78 35.67 21.87
CA SER A 71 -23.01 35.18 21.25
C SER A 71 -23.84 36.32 20.64
N ASN A 72 -25.00 35.98 20.08
CA ASN A 72 -25.98 36.95 19.58
C ASN A 72 -27.32 36.84 20.32
N VAL A 73 -28.13 37.89 20.22
CA VAL A 73 -29.40 38.01 20.97
C VAL A 73 -30.36 36.87 20.64
N ASP A 74 -30.48 36.46 19.38
CA ASP A 74 -31.40 35.38 18.98
C ASP A 74 -30.98 34.02 19.56
N LYS A 75 -29.68 33.69 19.53
CA LYS A 75 -29.13 32.46 20.13
C LYS A 75 -29.32 32.44 21.64
N LEU A 76 -29.09 33.56 22.32
CA LEU A 76 -29.29 33.63 23.77
C LEU A 76 -30.77 33.64 24.16
N ASN A 77 -31.63 34.22 23.33
CA ASN A 77 -33.07 34.19 23.53
C ASN A 77 -33.62 32.77 23.39
N PHE A 78 -33.16 32.03 22.38
CA PHE A 78 -33.48 30.62 22.24
C PHE A 78 -32.90 29.78 23.37
N LEU A 79 -31.65 30.01 23.76
CA LEU A 79 -31.07 29.35 24.93
C LEU A 79 -31.93 29.58 26.18
N ALA A 80 -32.33 30.83 26.45
CA ALA A 80 -33.16 31.13 27.60
C ALA A 80 -34.51 30.39 27.55
N SER A 81 -35.17 30.31 26.38
CA SER A 81 -36.43 29.55 26.27
C SER A 81 -36.24 28.05 26.52
N ARG A 82 -35.12 27.47 26.08
CA ARG A 82 -34.76 26.07 26.34
C ARG A 82 -34.43 25.83 27.81
N LEU A 83 -33.68 26.72 28.45
CA LEU A 83 -33.34 26.57 29.88
C LEU A 83 -34.56 26.82 30.80
N GLU A 84 -35.60 27.49 30.33
CA GLU A 84 -36.85 27.68 31.10
C GLU A 84 -37.54 26.34 31.39
N THR A 85 -37.39 25.34 30.50
CA THR A 85 -38.04 24.03 30.62
C THR A 85 -37.40 23.13 31.68
N LEU A 86 -36.16 23.42 32.10
CA LEU A 86 -35.44 22.59 33.06
C LEU A 86 -36.03 22.73 34.46
N SER A 87 -36.22 21.59 35.12
CA SER A 87 -36.54 21.45 36.53
C SER A 87 -35.40 21.94 37.42
N THR A 88 -35.67 22.13 38.71
CA THR A 88 -34.65 22.56 39.68
C THR A 88 -33.47 21.59 39.77
N GLY A 89 -33.70 20.28 39.59
CA GLY A 89 -32.64 19.26 39.58
C GLY A 89 -31.75 19.38 38.34
N GLU A 90 -32.36 19.41 37.15
CA GLU A 90 -31.64 19.52 35.87
C GLU A 90 -30.85 20.83 35.76
N ARG A 91 -31.35 21.93 36.36
CA ARG A 91 -30.59 23.19 36.44
C ARG A 91 -29.33 23.06 37.31
N ALA A 92 -29.43 22.34 38.44
CA ALA A 92 -28.29 22.10 39.30
C ALA A 92 -27.25 21.19 38.61
N GLU A 93 -27.73 20.20 37.85
CA GLU A 93 -26.89 19.34 37.03
C GLU A 93 -26.18 20.12 35.92
N LEU A 94 -26.90 20.95 35.15
CA LEU A 94 -26.31 21.81 34.13
C LEU A 94 -25.22 22.72 34.74
N ASN A 95 -25.49 23.29 35.91
CA ASN A 95 -24.52 24.11 36.62
C ASN A 95 -23.29 23.32 37.09
N ALA A 96 -23.46 22.07 37.54
CA ALA A 96 -22.35 21.18 37.84
C ALA A 96 -21.53 20.92 36.57
N ALA A 97 -22.19 20.58 35.46
CA ALA A 97 -21.54 20.29 34.19
C ALA A 97 -20.75 21.49 33.65
N LEU A 98 -21.29 22.71 33.73
CA LEU A 98 -20.62 23.94 33.29
C LEU A 98 -19.40 24.33 34.14
N GLN A 99 -19.30 23.85 35.39
CA GLN A 99 -18.13 24.10 36.26
C GLN A 99 -16.98 23.11 36.06
N VAL A 100 -17.18 22.03 35.29
CA VAL A 100 -16.13 21.05 35.03
C VAL A 100 -15.03 21.68 34.15
N PRO A 101 -13.75 21.65 34.55
CA PRO A 101 -12.66 22.27 33.77
C PRO A 101 -12.50 21.75 32.32
N GLN A 102 -13.02 20.56 32.04
CA GLN A 102 -13.07 19.93 30.70
C GLN A 102 -14.52 19.65 30.27
N SER A 103 -15.45 20.51 30.68
CA SER A 103 -16.86 20.36 30.30
C SER A 103 -17.00 20.28 28.78
N GLU A 104 -17.82 19.34 28.32
CA GLU A 104 -18.18 19.26 26.91
C GLU A 104 -19.12 20.39 26.48
N LEU A 105 -19.67 21.16 27.42
CA LEU A 105 -20.53 22.32 27.17
C LEU A 105 -19.73 23.56 26.76
N SER A 106 -18.96 23.44 25.68
CA SER A 106 -18.00 24.45 25.21
C SER A 106 -18.61 25.54 24.31
N SER A 107 -19.89 25.42 23.94
CA SER A 107 -20.59 26.36 23.06
C SER A 107 -22.02 26.60 23.51
N ILE A 108 -22.60 27.76 23.13
CA ILE A 108 -24.02 28.05 23.38
C ILE A 108 -24.92 26.99 22.77
N GLY A 109 -24.59 26.49 21.57
CA GLY A 109 -25.36 25.43 20.91
C GLY A 109 -25.38 24.14 21.72
N ARG A 110 -24.25 23.77 22.32
CA ARG A 110 -24.16 22.57 23.16
C ARG A 110 -24.93 22.72 24.48
N ILE A 111 -24.97 23.93 25.05
CA ILE A 111 -25.81 24.21 26.23
C ILE A 111 -27.30 24.17 25.85
N THR A 112 -27.66 24.67 24.67
CA THR A 112 -29.04 24.64 24.15
C THR A 112 -29.58 23.20 24.00
N ASP A 113 -28.71 22.24 23.67
CA ASP A 113 -29.04 20.81 23.55
C ASP A 113 -29.13 20.08 24.88
N PHE A 114 -28.74 20.69 26.00
CA PHE A 114 -28.75 20.02 27.31
C PHE A 114 -30.11 19.44 27.72
N PRO A 115 -31.28 20.08 27.48
CA PRO A 115 -32.58 19.50 27.84
C PRO A 115 -32.89 18.16 27.15
N GLU A 116 -32.30 17.91 25.97
CA GLU A 116 -32.38 16.64 25.24
C GLU A 116 -31.38 15.60 25.75
N ASN A 117 -30.43 16.02 26.59
CA ASN A 117 -29.26 15.25 27.03
C ASN A 117 -29.13 15.21 28.56
N VAL A 118 -30.24 15.34 29.28
CA VAL A 118 -30.24 15.32 30.76
C VAL A 118 -29.75 13.98 31.33
N ASP A 119 -29.84 12.89 30.58
CA ASP A 119 -29.36 11.57 31.01
C ASP A 119 -27.85 11.36 30.74
N TYR A 120 -27.19 12.30 30.06
CA TYR A 120 -25.76 12.19 29.69
C TYR A 120 -24.83 12.21 30.92
N TYR A 121 -25.27 12.85 32.01
CA TYR A 121 -24.56 12.82 33.28
C TYR A 121 -25.39 12.13 34.36
N VAL A 122 -24.69 11.55 35.33
CA VAL A 122 -25.27 11.13 36.59
C VAL A 122 -24.89 12.17 37.64
N HIS A 123 -25.89 12.91 38.11
CA HIS A 123 -25.72 13.99 39.08
C HIS A 123 -26.18 13.59 40.49
N LEU A 124 -25.29 13.76 41.47
CA LEU A 124 -25.57 13.55 42.89
C LEU A 124 -25.48 14.89 43.64
N PRO A 125 -26.60 15.64 43.76
CA PRO A 125 -26.58 17.01 44.29
C PRO A 125 -26.13 17.13 45.76
N ASP A 126 -26.39 16.09 46.56
CA ASP A 126 -26.08 16.06 47.99
C ASP A 126 -24.63 15.64 48.29
N VAL A 127 -23.86 15.27 47.27
CA VAL A 127 -22.50 14.74 47.42
C VAL A 127 -21.47 15.80 47.04
N ARG A 128 -20.80 16.39 48.04
CA ARG A 128 -19.81 17.47 47.86
C ARG A 128 -18.39 17.08 48.24
N GLY A 129 -18.17 15.81 48.57
CA GLY A 129 -16.83 15.31 48.86
C GLY A 129 -16.76 13.80 49.00
N PRO A 130 -15.53 13.25 49.09
CA PRO A 130 -15.32 11.81 49.02
C PRO A 130 -16.04 11.00 50.10
N ALA A 131 -16.13 11.50 51.33
CA ALA A 131 -16.83 10.81 52.41
C ALA A 131 -18.33 10.63 52.12
N GLN A 132 -18.96 11.64 51.51
CA GLN A 132 -20.37 11.60 51.14
C GLN A 132 -20.60 10.70 49.93
N LEU A 133 -19.65 10.66 48.98
CA LEU A 133 -19.72 9.75 47.83
C LEU A 133 -19.59 8.29 48.27
N GLY A 134 -18.66 8.01 49.19
CA GLY A 134 -18.52 6.68 49.77
C GLY A 134 -19.75 6.24 50.57
N ASP A 135 -20.35 7.14 51.35
CA ASP A 135 -21.63 6.88 52.04
C ASP A 135 -22.76 6.60 51.05
N TYR A 136 -22.86 7.38 49.96
CA TYR A 136 -23.85 7.19 48.92
C TYR A 136 -23.75 5.79 48.31
N TYR A 137 -22.57 5.38 47.84
CA TYR A 137 -22.39 4.07 47.22
C TYR A 137 -22.55 2.90 48.21
N LEU A 138 -22.11 3.07 49.46
CA LEU A 138 -22.17 2.00 50.45
C LEU A 138 -23.59 1.78 51.03
N ASN A 139 -24.35 2.87 51.20
CA ASN A 139 -25.60 2.84 51.97
C ASN A 139 -26.84 3.25 51.18
N ARG A 140 -26.72 3.99 50.07
CA ARG A 140 -27.87 4.63 49.38
C ARG A 140 -28.08 4.19 47.94
N SER A 141 -27.02 3.82 47.21
CA SER A 141 -27.11 3.48 45.77
C SER A 141 -27.76 2.12 45.51
N GLY A 142 -27.72 1.20 46.49
CA GLY A 142 -28.14 -0.20 46.31
C GLY A 142 -27.19 -1.04 45.43
N MET A 143 -26.06 -0.48 44.99
CA MET A 143 -25.09 -1.17 44.12
C MET A 143 -24.09 -2.04 44.89
N VAL A 144 -24.02 -1.87 46.22
CA VAL A 144 -23.10 -2.60 47.09
C VAL A 144 -23.90 -3.62 47.92
N ASP A 145 -23.76 -4.90 47.56
CA ASP A 145 -24.37 -6.02 48.29
C ASP A 145 -23.38 -6.57 49.34
N MET A 146 -23.57 -6.18 50.60
CA MET A 146 -22.81 -6.70 51.74
C MET A 146 -23.59 -6.63 53.06
N PRO A 147 -23.25 -7.46 54.07
CA PRO A 147 -23.88 -7.41 55.39
C PRO A 147 -23.75 -6.03 56.05
N GLU A 148 -24.83 -5.52 56.64
CA GLU A 148 -24.86 -4.21 57.31
C GLU A 148 -23.80 -4.05 58.41
N GLU A 149 -23.46 -5.13 59.10
CA GLU A 149 -22.42 -5.15 60.13
C GLU A 149 -21.02 -4.83 59.57
N TRP A 150 -20.78 -5.07 58.29
CA TRP A 150 -19.48 -4.86 57.64
C TRP A 150 -19.31 -3.43 57.12
N LYS A 151 -20.43 -2.78 56.79
CA LYS A 151 -20.42 -1.39 56.27
C LYS A 151 -19.80 -0.41 57.27
N GLY A 152 -20.00 -0.64 58.57
CA GLY A 152 -19.42 0.19 59.64
C GLY A 152 -17.89 0.13 59.75
N GLY A 153 -17.24 -0.85 59.09
CA GLY A 153 -15.77 -0.97 59.05
C GLY A 153 -15.09 -0.30 57.85
N ILE A 154 -15.85 0.24 56.90
CA ILE A 154 -15.32 0.85 55.68
C ILE A 154 -15.11 2.35 55.89
N ASP A 155 -13.89 2.85 55.62
CA ASP A 155 -13.62 4.28 55.56
C ASP A 155 -14.28 4.88 54.31
N THR A 156 -15.42 5.55 54.51
CA THR A 156 -16.20 6.15 53.43
C THR A 156 -15.44 7.25 52.68
N ALA A 157 -14.51 7.95 53.32
CA ALA A 157 -13.71 8.99 52.65
C ALA A 157 -12.68 8.36 51.71
N GLN A 158 -12.01 7.29 52.15
CA GLN A 158 -11.07 6.57 51.29
C GLN A 158 -11.82 5.84 50.15
N PHE A 159 -12.95 5.20 50.47
CA PHE A 159 -13.77 4.50 49.49
C PHE A 159 -14.31 5.45 48.40
N GLY A 160 -14.87 6.60 48.78
CA GLY A 160 -15.36 7.56 47.80
C GLY A 160 -14.26 8.22 46.96
N ARG A 161 -13.03 8.40 47.49
CA ARG A 161 -11.90 8.86 46.65
C ARG A 161 -11.56 7.84 45.57
N TYR A 162 -11.57 6.56 45.94
CA TYR A 162 -11.32 5.48 45.00
C TYR A 162 -12.40 5.42 43.92
N VAL A 163 -13.69 5.47 44.32
CA VAL A 163 -14.80 5.45 43.37
C VAL A 163 -14.72 6.63 42.40
N ALA A 164 -14.49 7.86 42.92
CA ALA A 164 -14.36 9.04 42.06
C ALA A 164 -13.21 8.95 41.05
N GLN A 165 -12.10 8.34 41.45
CA GLN A 165 -10.98 8.11 40.55
C GLN A 165 -11.29 7.06 39.47
N GLN A 166 -12.01 5.98 39.82
CA GLN A 166 -12.36 4.92 38.87
C GLN A 166 -13.36 5.40 37.82
N GLU A 167 -14.39 6.12 38.23
CA GLU A 167 -15.43 6.61 37.33
C GLU A 167 -15.11 7.97 36.70
N GLN A 168 -13.94 8.54 37.01
CA GLN A 168 -13.49 9.86 36.56
C GLN A 168 -14.49 10.99 36.88
N GLY A 169 -15.23 10.86 37.97
CA GLY A 169 -16.21 11.87 38.37
C GLY A 169 -15.58 13.06 39.10
N VAL A 170 -16.33 14.16 39.11
CA VAL A 170 -15.85 15.48 39.53
C VAL A 170 -16.74 16.02 40.63
N PHE A 171 -16.12 16.53 41.71
CA PHE A 171 -16.81 17.29 42.75
C PHE A 171 -16.92 18.75 42.31
N THR A 172 -18.15 19.25 42.28
CA THR A 172 -18.49 20.64 41.92
C THR A 172 -19.18 21.33 43.09
N GLU A 173 -19.41 22.64 43.00
CA GLU A 173 -20.20 23.37 44.00
C GLU A 173 -21.67 22.89 44.05
N TYR A 174 -22.14 22.34 42.92
CA TYR A 174 -23.50 21.85 42.73
C TYR A 174 -23.67 20.34 43.00
N GLY A 175 -22.63 19.67 43.51
CA GLY A 175 -22.66 18.24 43.81
C GLY A 175 -21.65 17.44 43.00
N TYR A 176 -21.82 16.14 42.96
CA TYR A 176 -20.91 15.22 42.27
C TYR A 176 -21.47 14.84 40.90
N LEU A 177 -20.62 14.85 39.88
CA LEU A 177 -21.00 14.60 38.49
C LEU A 177 -20.10 13.55 37.88
N VAL A 178 -20.69 12.57 37.20
CA VAL A 178 -19.99 11.54 36.41
C VAL A 178 -20.72 11.33 35.10
N LYS A 179 -20.01 10.95 34.03
CA LYS A 179 -20.63 10.65 32.73
C LYS A 179 -21.39 9.32 32.80
N SER A 180 -22.59 9.25 32.23
CA SER A 180 -23.39 8.02 32.18
C SER A 180 -22.83 6.99 31.19
N GLY A 181 -22.14 7.47 30.14
CA GLY A 181 -21.69 6.67 29.00
C GLY A 181 -22.64 6.75 27.79
N ASP A 182 -23.76 7.48 27.92
CA ASP A 182 -24.67 7.73 26.80
C ASP A 182 -24.04 8.67 25.76
N GLU A 183 -24.52 8.59 24.51
CA GLU A 183 -24.06 9.46 23.43
C GLU A 183 -24.79 10.81 23.47
N TRP A 184 -24.06 11.89 23.19
CA TRP A 184 -24.63 13.24 23.13
C TRP A 184 -25.43 13.45 21.83
N GLN A 185 -26.71 13.77 21.95
CA GLN A 185 -27.60 14.09 20.85
C GLN A 185 -27.45 15.56 20.44
N LYS A 186 -27.01 15.79 19.20
CA LYS A 186 -26.87 17.12 18.60
C LYS A 186 -28.14 17.52 17.88
N VAL A 187 -29.06 18.17 18.60
CA VAL A 187 -30.38 18.52 18.07
C VAL A 187 -30.40 19.94 17.51
N HIS A 188 -29.72 20.88 18.16
CA HIS A 188 -29.67 22.30 17.81
C HIS A 188 -28.24 22.83 17.66
N GLU A 189 -27.23 22.11 18.15
CA GLU A 189 -25.82 22.46 17.92
C GLU A 189 -25.54 22.55 16.40
N GLY A 190 -25.17 23.74 15.92
CA GLY A 190 -24.88 24.01 14.50
C GLY A 190 -26.10 24.34 13.64
N GLN A 191 -27.32 24.24 14.16
CA GLN A 191 -28.54 24.60 13.43
C GLN A 191 -28.87 26.09 13.55
N SER A 192 -29.67 26.60 12.60
CA SER A 192 -30.22 27.96 12.68
C SER A 192 -31.26 28.05 13.81
N VAL A 193 -31.33 29.20 14.49
CA VAL A 193 -32.34 29.45 15.55
C VAL A 193 -33.75 29.35 14.94
N PRO A 194 -34.73 28.68 15.57
CA PRO A 194 -36.10 28.63 15.05
C PRO A 194 -36.73 30.02 14.93
N GLU A 195 -37.59 30.22 13.92
CA GLU A 195 -38.12 31.54 13.54
C GLU A 195 -38.85 32.24 14.71
N GLU A 196 -39.61 31.49 15.52
CA GLU A 196 -40.34 32.05 16.68
C GLU A 196 -39.44 32.65 17.78
N TYR A 197 -38.13 32.31 17.81
CA TYR A 197 -37.17 32.82 18.78
C TYR A 197 -36.20 33.86 18.20
N ARG A 198 -36.29 34.17 16.89
CA ARG A 198 -35.50 35.22 16.21
C ARG A 198 -36.10 36.60 16.49
N VAL A 199 -35.74 37.18 17.63
CA VAL A 199 -36.26 38.46 18.13
C VAL A 199 -35.60 39.70 17.51
N LEU A 200 -34.49 39.54 16.80
CA LEU A 200 -33.90 40.60 15.96
C LEU A 200 -34.60 40.72 14.59
N SER A 201 -35.35 39.70 14.18
CA SER A 201 -36.12 39.69 12.93
C SER A 201 -37.51 40.32 13.16
N PHE A 202 -37.98 41.16 12.23
CA PHE A 202 -39.32 41.77 12.32
C PHE A 202 -40.40 40.68 12.49
N PRO A 203 -41.42 40.85 13.37
CA PRO A 203 -42.44 39.83 13.53
C PRO A 203 -43.40 39.83 12.34
N ALA A 204 -43.85 38.64 11.94
CA ALA A 204 -44.94 38.47 10.99
C ALA A 204 -46.26 39.08 11.54
N PRO A 205 -47.13 39.66 10.70
CA PRO A 205 -48.41 40.23 11.14
C PRO A 205 -49.30 39.21 11.85
N GLU A 206 -50.12 39.68 12.79
CA GLU A 206 -51.06 38.93 13.66
C GLU A 206 -52.01 37.94 12.95
N ILE A 207 -52.05 37.89 11.62
CA ILE A 207 -52.88 36.98 10.82
C ILE A 207 -52.38 35.52 10.88
N LEU A 208 -51.12 35.28 11.27
CA LEU A 208 -50.51 33.95 11.28
C LEU A 208 -50.58 33.19 12.62
N ARG A 209 -51.12 33.77 13.70
CA ARG A 209 -51.25 33.06 15.00
C ARG A 209 -52.33 31.96 15.02
N ASP A 210 -53.25 31.95 14.05
CA ASP A 210 -54.33 30.95 14.00
C ASP A 210 -53.97 29.67 13.20
N ALA A 211 -52.77 29.58 12.62
CA ALA A 211 -52.35 28.40 11.85
C ALA A 211 -51.74 27.26 12.70
N ALA A 212 -51.46 27.50 13.99
CA ALA A 212 -50.76 26.55 14.88
C ALA A 212 -51.60 25.34 15.36
N ASN A 213 -52.79 25.10 14.79
CA ASN A 213 -53.67 23.98 15.16
C ASN A 213 -53.95 23.01 14.01
N ILE A 214 -53.13 23.00 12.97
CA ILE A 214 -53.19 21.99 11.91
C ILE A 214 -51.99 21.05 12.09
N PRO A 215 -52.20 19.72 12.22
CA PRO A 215 -51.09 18.78 12.30
C PRO A 215 -50.23 18.90 11.05
N THR A 216 -48.91 18.91 11.22
CA THR A 216 -47.92 18.80 10.15
C THR A 216 -48.24 17.58 9.28
N PRO A 217 -48.45 17.72 7.96
CA PRO A 217 -48.48 16.57 7.10
C PRO A 217 -47.06 15.99 7.01
N ILE A 218 -46.98 14.70 7.32
CA ILE A 218 -45.82 13.83 7.12
C ILE A 218 -45.17 14.16 5.77
N GLN A 219 -43.88 14.53 5.81
CA GLN A 219 -43.04 14.61 4.63
C GLN A 219 -42.97 13.21 4.00
N SER A 220 -43.76 12.99 2.97
CA SER A 220 -43.54 11.90 2.04
C SER A 220 -42.38 12.28 1.12
N GLU A 221 -41.42 11.37 0.96
CA GLU A 221 -40.38 11.41 -0.08
C GLU A 221 -40.95 11.90 -1.42
N PRO A 222 -40.17 12.65 -2.23
CA PRO A 222 -40.66 13.21 -3.48
C PRO A 222 -41.02 12.08 -4.46
N GLN A 223 -42.29 11.69 -4.49
CA GLN A 223 -42.81 10.88 -5.59
C GLN A 223 -42.70 11.67 -6.89
N PRO A 224 -42.30 11.05 -8.02
CA PRO A 224 -42.20 11.73 -9.30
C PRO A 224 -43.56 12.35 -9.67
N GLN A 225 -43.59 13.68 -9.71
CA GLN A 225 -44.79 14.44 -10.00
C GLN A 225 -45.29 14.07 -11.40
N LYS A 226 -46.50 13.50 -11.49
CA LYS A 226 -47.06 13.04 -12.76
C LYS A 226 -47.28 14.23 -13.70
N VAL A 227 -46.78 14.15 -14.94
CA VAL A 227 -46.95 15.20 -15.97
C VAL A 227 -48.44 15.45 -16.22
N LEU A 228 -48.89 16.69 -16.02
CA LEU A 228 -50.26 17.15 -16.23
C LEU A 228 -50.29 18.21 -17.33
N PRO A 229 -50.42 17.81 -18.61
CA PRO A 229 -50.32 18.75 -19.72
C PRO A 229 -51.52 19.68 -19.82
N ILE A 230 -51.25 20.93 -20.20
CA ILE A 230 -52.28 21.93 -20.47
C ILE A 230 -53.09 21.52 -21.69
N ILE A 231 -54.41 21.32 -21.49
CA ILE A 231 -55.38 21.09 -22.56
C ILE A 231 -55.87 22.46 -23.04
N LEU A 232 -55.61 22.78 -24.30
CA LEU A 232 -56.07 24.01 -24.97
C LEU A 232 -57.34 23.71 -25.77
N ASN A 233 -58.40 24.51 -25.57
CA ASN A 233 -59.71 24.32 -26.17
C ASN A 233 -60.00 25.28 -27.33
N GLY A 234 -59.12 26.25 -27.59
CA GLY A 234 -59.25 27.20 -28.69
C GLY A 234 -59.37 26.54 -30.07
N LYS A 235 -60.27 27.09 -30.90
CA LYS A 235 -60.59 26.58 -32.24
C LYS A 235 -59.52 26.93 -33.27
N ASP A 236 -58.84 28.06 -33.09
CA ASP A 236 -57.75 28.52 -33.96
C ASP A 236 -56.45 28.84 -33.20
N SER A 237 -55.40 29.20 -33.94
CA SER A 237 -54.08 29.48 -33.36
C SER A 237 -54.05 30.75 -32.51
N ALA A 238 -54.93 31.73 -32.74
CA ALA A 238 -54.97 32.97 -31.99
C ALA A 238 -55.67 32.76 -30.64
N GLU A 239 -56.78 32.01 -30.62
CA GLU A 239 -57.47 31.61 -29.39
C GLU A 239 -56.58 30.75 -28.50
N ARG A 240 -55.82 29.79 -29.08
CA ARG A 240 -54.86 28.97 -28.32
C ARG A 240 -53.68 29.78 -27.77
N MET A 241 -53.21 30.78 -28.52
CA MET A 241 -52.16 31.70 -28.05
C MET A 241 -52.67 32.59 -26.93
N LYS A 242 -53.90 33.05 -27.01
CA LYS A 242 -54.53 33.80 -25.92
C LYS A 242 -54.68 32.93 -24.66
N GLU A 243 -55.23 31.73 -24.79
CA GLU A 243 -55.44 30.81 -23.66
C GLU A 243 -54.13 30.46 -22.94
N ILE A 244 -53.03 30.24 -23.67
CA ILE A 244 -51.73 29.95 -23.05
C ILE A 244 -51.11 31.21 -22.39
N THR A 245 -51.37 32.40 -22.94
CA THR A 245 -50.91 33.68 -22.37
C THR A 245 -51.69 34.04 -21.10
N ASP A 246 -53.01 33.85 -21.09
CA ASP A 246 -53.86 34.07 -19.91
C ASP A 246 -53.45 33.12 -18.75
N ARG A 247 -53.11 31.86 -19.09
CA ARG A 247 -52.58 30.89 -18.11
C ARG A 247 -51.19 31.27 -17.61
N LEU A 248 -50.33 31.83 -18.45
CA LEU A 248 -49.03 32.37 -18.04
C LEU A 248 -49.22 33.52 -17.04
N GLU A 249 -50.08 34.50 -17.33
CA GLU A 249 -50.35 35.63 -16.43
C GLU A 249 -50.89 35.15 -15.07
N THR A 250 -51.83 34.21 -15.09
CA THR A 250 -52.36 33.59 -13.86
C THR A 250 -51.27 32.81 -13.11
N GLY A 251 -50.44 32.06 -13.83
CA GLY A 251 -49.32 31.30 -13.26
C GLY A 251 -48.28 32.19 -12.59
N ILE A 252 -48.00 33.38 -13.15
CA ILE A 252 -47.10 34.37 -12.56
C ILE A 252 -47.70 34.90 -11.25
N GLN A 253 -48.99 35.25 -11.22
CA GLN A 253 -49.62 35.75 -9.98
C GLN A 253 -49.60 34.72 -8.85
N GLN A 254 -49.82 33.44 -9.18
CA GLN A 254 -49.77 32.34 -8.22
C GLN A 254 -48.34 31.90 -7.86
N LEU A 255 -47.33 32.40 -8.56
CA LEU A 255 -45.93 32.02 -8.34
C LEU A 255 -45.41 32.53 -7.00
N PHE A 256 -45.98 33.63 -6.50
CA PHE A 256 -45.48 34.32 -5.31
C PHE A 256 -46.01 33.74 -3.98
N ASP A 257 -46.73 32.62 -4.04
CA ASP A 257 -46.89 31.72 -2.89
C ASP A 257 -45.55 31.00 -2.67
N SER A 258 -45.00 31.00 -1.44
CA SER A 258 -43.62 30.57 -1.13
C SER A 258 -43.24 29.19 -1.71
N ASP A 259 -44.13 28.21 -1.58
CA ASP A 259 -43.89 26.83 -2.03
C ASP A 259 -43.83 26.74 -3.56
N ARG A 260 -44.63 27.55 -4.26
CA ARG A 260 -44.67 27.59 -5.72
C ARG A 260 -43.48 28.33 -6.29
N TYR A 261 -43.02 29.37 -5.60
CA TYR A 261 -41.81 30.11 -5.96
C TYR A 261 -40.57 29.22 -5.92
N LYS A 262 -40.38 28.49 -4.81
CA LYS A 262 -39.28 27.53 -4.65
C LYS A 262 -39.33 26.43 -5.71
N ALA A 263 -40.52 25.85 -5.95
CA ALA A 263 -40.72 24.84 -6.99
C ALA A 263 -40.38 25.37 -8.41
N TYR A 264 -40.70 26.63 -8.69
CA TYR A 264 -40.33 27.28 -9.94
C TYR A 264 -38.82 27.44 -10.07
N LEU A 265 -38.12 27.93 -9.05
CA LEU A 265 -36.66 28.06 -9.09
C LEU A 265 -35.98 26.69 -9.27
N THR A 266 -36.50 25.63 -8.64
CA THR A 266 -36.01 24.26 -8.86
C THR A 266 -36.20 23.80 -10.29
N THR A 267 -37.31 24.19 -10.93
CA THR A 267 -37.53 23.90 -12.36
C THR A 267 -36.60 24.75 -13.22
N MET A 268 -36.37 26.01 -12.87
CA MET A 268 -35.47 26.92 -13.56
C MET A 268 -34.02 26.43 -13.52
N ALA A 269 -33.56 25.88 -12.41
CA ALA A 269 -32.25 25.24 -12.29
C ALA A 269 -32.02 24.15 -13.36
N LYS A 270 -33.05 23.38 -13.69
CA LYS A 270 -33.01 22.33 -14.73
C LYS A 270 -33.17 22.85 -16.16
N PHE A 271 -33.96 23.90 -16.34
CA PHE A 271 -34.32 24.46 -17.65
C PHE A 271 -33.81 25.89 -17.85
N HIS A 272 -32.62 26.20 -17.34
CA HIS A 272 -32.03 27.55 -17.38
C HIS A 272 -31.83 28.06 -18.82
N ASN A 273 -31.66 27.16 -19.79
CA ASN A 273 -31.55 27.44 -21.23
C ASN A 273 -32.89 27.75 -21.93
N TYR A 274 -34.04 27.59 -21.25
CA TYR A 274 -35.35 27.98 -21.78
C TYR A 274 -35.71 29.41 -21.35
N SER A 275 -36.58 30.08 -22.10
CA SER A 275 -37.10 31.41 -21.71
C SER A 275 -37.97 31.31 -20.46
N PHE A 276 -38.09 32.41 -19.70
CA PHE A 276 -38.90 32.48 -18.47
C PHE A 276 -40.30 31.87 -18.64
N ASN A 277 -41.01 32.29 -19.70
CA ASN A 277 -42.35 31.79 -19.99
C ASN A 277 -42.37 30.27 -20.24
N ASN A 278 -41.37 29.73 -20.93
CA ASN A 278 -41.31 28.29 -21.20
C ASN A 278 -40.94 27.50 -19.95
N THR A 279 -40.01 27.99 -19.14
CA THR A 279 -39.67 27.40 -17.83
C THR A 279 -40.89 27.33 -16.92
N LEU A 280 -41.67 28.42 -16.83
CA LEU A 280 -42.91 28.46 -16.06
C LEU A 280 -43.96 27.50 -16.64
N LEU A 281 -44.15 27.45 -17.97
CA LEU A 281 -45.07 26.51 -18.60
C LEU A 281 -44.68 25.05 -18.33
N ILE A 282 -43.40 24.73 -18.34
CA ILE A 282 -42.89 23.38 -18.03
C ILE A 282 -43.15 23.06 -16.57
N ALA A 283 -42.86 23.99 -15.65
CA ALA A 283 -43.12 23.84 -14.21
C ALA A 283 -44.59 23.56 -13.91
N MET A 284 -45.50 24.35 -14.48
CA MET A 284 -46.96 24.19 -14.31
C MET A 284 -47.49 22.83 -14.79
N GLN A 285 -46.77 22.17 -15.70
CA GLN A 285 -47.15 20.89 -16.30
C GLN A 285 -46.37 19.69 -15.71
N GLY A 286 -45.42 19.94 -14.78
CA GLY A 286 -44.65 18.91 -14.08
C GLY A 286 -43.52 18.27 -14.89
N GLY A 287 -42.93 18.98 -15.86
CA GLY A 287 -41.79 18.44 -16.64
C GLY A 287 -40.48 18.41 -15.85
N GLN A 288 -39.70 17.34 -16.01
CA GLN A 288 -38.41 17.09 -15.37
C GLN A 288 -37.25 17.12 -16.36
N LEU A 289 -37.43 16.53 -17.55
CA LEU A 289 -36.49 16.62 -18.66
C LEU A 289 -37.27 16.56 -19.97
N VAL A 290 -37.29 17.64 -20.75
CA VAL A 290 -38.19 17.76 -21.90
C VAL A 290 -37.45 17.92 -23.22
N ALA A 291 -37.92 17.20 -24.25
CA ALA A 291 -37.48 17.38 -25.63
C ALA A 291 -38.64 17.17 -26.62
N GLY A 292 -38.46 17.67 -27.85
CA GLY A 292 -39.39 17.41 -28.94
C GLY A 292 -39.37 15.94 -29.37
N PHE A 293 -40.49 15.44 -29.92
CA PHE A 293 -40.65 14.03 -30.32
C PHE A 293 -39.49 13.50 -31.19
N ASN A 294 -39.10 14.25 -32.24
CA ASN A 294 -38.01 13.85 -33.12
C ASN A 294 -36.65 13.89 -32.41
N LYS A 295 -36.43 14.81 -31.46
CA LYS A 295 -35.17 14.90 -30.73
C LYS A 295 -34.98 13.70 -29.79
N TRP A 296 -36.05 13.25 -29.13
CA TRP A 296 -36.05 12.00 -28.38
C TRP A 296 -35.66 10.81 -29.26
N LYS A 297 -36.28 10.70 -30.44
CA LYS A 297 -36.07 9.58 -31.36
C LYS A 297 -34.70 9.59 -32.03
N ASP A 298 -34.30 10.73 -32.57
CA ASP A 298 -33.17 10.85 -33.49
C ASP A 298 -31.85 11.09 -32.76
N THR A 299 -31.85 11.77 -31.61
CA THR A 299 -30.64 12.12 -30.84
C THR A 299 -30.43 11.22 -29.63
N PHE A 300 -31.48 10.94 -28.88
CA PHE A 300 -31.39 10.19 -27.62
C PHE A 300 -31.76 8.71 -27.76
N HIS A 301 -32.14 8.27 -28.98
CA HIS A 301 -32.58 6.90 -29.26
C HIS A 301 -33.72 6.40 -28.34
N ARG A 302 -34.62 7.31 -27.92
CA ARG A 302 -35.81 7.03 -27.11
C ARG A 302 -37.09 7.36 -27.87
N THR A 303 -38.15 6.59 -27.65
CA THR A 303 -39.45 6.80 -28.29
C THR A 303 -40.51 7.19 -27.25
N VAL A 304 -41.41 8.11 -27.59
CA VAL A 304 -42.54 8.49 -26.72
C VAL A 304 -43.54 7.33 -26.61
N LYS A 305 -43.91 6.96 -25.39
CA LYS A 305 -44.87 5.90 -25.09
C LYS A 305 -46.23 6.21 -25.70
N LYS A 306 -46.91 5.18 -26.21
CA LYS A 306 -48.19 5.33 -26.90
C LYS A 306 -49.28 5.83 -25.94
N GLY A 307 -49.93 6.94 -26.28
CA GLY A 307 -51.05 7.52 -25.52
C GLY A 307 -50.66 8.72 -24.65
N GLU A 308 -49.36 8.96 -24.47
CA GLU A 308 -48.84 10.10 -23.71
C GLU A 308 -49.19 11.44 -24.36
N LYS A 309 -49.37 12.45 -23.50
CA LYS A 309 -49.81 13.80 -23.88
C LYS A 309 -48.66 14.79 -23.70
N GLY A 310 -48.32 15.52 -24.76
CA GLY A 310 -47.19 16.45 -24.72
C GLY A 310 -47.46 17.75 -23.97
N ILE A 311 -46.45 18.20 -23.23
CA ILE A 311 -46.32 19.49 -22.54
C ILE A 311 -46.34 20.62 -23.58
N LYS A 312 -47.13 21.67 -23.34
CA LYS A 312 -47.27 22.81 -24.25
C LYS A 312 -46.26 23.91 -23.92
N ILE A 313 -45.47 24.31 -24.91
CA ILE A 313 -44.49 25.41 -24.81
C ILE A 313 -44.61 26.37 -26.02
N LEU A 314 -43.97 27.53 -25.94
CA LEU A 314 -43.90 28.53 -27.01
C LEU A 314 -42.62 28.36 -27.82
N ALA A 315 -42.75 28.29 -29.15
CA ALA A 315 -41.61 28.26 -30.08
C ALA A 315 -41.68 29.42 -31.07
N PRO A 316 -40.54 30.02 -31.44
CA PRO A 316 -40.49 31.06 -32.46
C PRO A 316 -40.93 30.49 -33.82
N ALA A 317 -41.80 31.22 -34.51
CA ALA A 317 -42.29 30.94 -35.85
C ALA A 317 -42.38 32.25 -36.66
N PRO A 318 -41.24 32.94 -36.88
CA PRO A 318 -41.24 34.21 -37.57
C PRO A 318 -41.74 34.04 -39.01
N TYR A 319 -42.52 35.01 -39.48
CA TYR A 319 -43.02 35.03 -40.86
C TYR A 319 -42.55 36.29 -41.58
N LYS A 320 -42.34 36.16 -42.89
CA LYS A 320 -41.85 37.27 -43.74
C LYS A 320 -43.04 38.04 -44.30
N VAL A 321 -43.06 39.35 -44.10
CA VAL A 321 -44.06 40.25 -44.69
C VAL A 321 -43.35 41.27 -45.56
N LYS A 322 -43.88 41.52 -46.76
CA LYS A 322 -43.44 42.63 -47.60
C LYS A 322 -44.13 43.90 -47.10
N GLN A 323 -43.37 44.83 -46.55
CA GLN A 323 -43.87 46.13 -46.11
C GLN A 323 -43.33 47.22 -47.04
N LYS A 324 -44.20 48.16 -47.43
CA LYS A 324 -43.80 49.38 -48.13
C LYS A 324 -43.28 50.35 -47.09
N MET A 325 -41.98 50.56 -47.07
CA MET A 325 -41.32 51.53 -46.18
C MET A 325 -40.79 52.69 -47.02
N GLU A 326 -40.77 53.89 -46.47
CA GLU A 326 -40.14 55.03 -47.13
C GLU A 326 -38.65 54.74 -47.32
N LYS A 327 -38.13 54.93 -48.53
CA LYS A 327 -36.74 54.73 -48.87
C LYS A 327 -35.94 55.87 -48.24
N LEU A 328 -35.13 55.56 -47.24
CA LEU A 328 -34.31 56.55 -46.53
C LEU A 328 -32.94 56.70 -47.21
N ASP A 329 -32.36 57.89 -47.20
CA ASP A 329 -30.96 58.14 -47.57
C ASP A 329 -29.98 57.69 -46.46
N GLU A 330 -28.67 57.80 -46.71
CA GLU A 330 -27.61 57.45 -45.74
C GLU A 330 -27.67 58.23 -44.42
N GLN A 331 -28.55 59.24 -44.30
CA GLN A 331 -28.75 60.08 -43.13
C GLN A 331 -30.13 59.86 -42.48
N GLY A 332 -30.88 58.86 -42.92
CA GLY A 332 -32.17 58.49 -42.34
C GLY A 332 -33.34 59.39 -42.73
N LYS A 333 -33.23 60.18 -43.82
CA LYS A 333 -34.33 61.04 -44.32
C LYS A 333 -35.04 60.41 -45.53
N PRO A 334 -36.37 60.58 -45.68
CA PRO A 334 -37.11 60.03 -46.80
C PRO A 334 -36.64 60.62 -48.14
N ILE A 335 -36.18 59.76 -49.04
CA ILE A 335 -35.88 60.11 -50.43
C ILE A 335 -37.21 60.42 -51.11
N LEU A 336 -37.39 61.68 -51.52
CA LEU A 336 -38.60 62.13 -52.21
C LEU A 336 -38.52 61.89 -53.72
N ASP A 337 -39.65 61.57 -54.35
CA ASP A 337 -39.79 61.46 -55.80
C ASP A 337 -39.87 62.84 -56.48
N LYS A 338 -40.01 62.85 -57.81
CA LYS A 338 -40.07 64.09 -58.62
C LYS A 338 -41.28 64.98 -58.32
N ASP A 339 -42.28 64.47 -57.60
CA ASP A 339 -43.50 65.16 -57.19
C ASP A 339 -43.50 65.53 -55.69
N GLY A 340 -42.38 65.33 -55.00
CA GLY A 340 -42.19 65.67 -53.58
C GLY A 340 -42.82 64.67 -52.60
N LYS A 341 -43.16 63.45 -53.03
CA LYS A 341 -43.68 62.39 -52.15
C LYS A 341 -42.58 61.38 -51.77
N PRO A 342 -42.59 60.83 -50.54
CA PRO A 342 -41.62 59.81 -50.14
C PRO A 342 -41.65 58.58 -51.08
N LEU A 343 -40.50 58.25 -51.65
CA LEU A 343 -40.31 57.08 -52.50
C LEU A 343 -40.42 55.82 -51.63
N THR A 344 -41.41 54.97 -51.85
CA THR A 344 -41.57 53.74 -51.05
C THR A 344 -40.83 52.56 -51.68
N GLU A 345 -40.06 51.80 -50.87
CA GLU A 345 -39.42 50.54 -51.24
C GLU A 345 -40.13 49.35 -50.56
N GLU A 346 -40.34 48.25 -51.28
CA GLU A 346 -40.85 47.01 -50.70
C GLU A 346 -39.71 46.27 -50.00
N LYS A 347 -39.58 46.44 -48.68
CA LYS A 347 -38.62 45.68 -47.87
C LYS A 347 -39.32 44.44 -47.30
N THR A 348 -38.69 43.28 -47.45
CA THR A 348 -39.14 42.06 -46.76
C THR A 348 -38.67 42.15 -45.31
N VAL A 349 -39.61 42.38 -44.39
CA VAL A 349 -39.33 42.43 -42.95
C VAL A 349 -39.77 41.10 -42.33
N GLN A 350 -38.92 40.53 -41.48
CA GLN A 350 -39.23 39.32 -40.73
C GLN A 350 -39.91 39.73 -39.42
N ILE A 351 -41.19 39.38 -39.27
CA ILE A 351 -41.96 39.72 -38.07
C ILE A 351 -41.77 38.58 -37.05
N PRO A 352 -41.28 38.88 -35.83
CA PRO A 352 -41.23 37.90 -34.74
C PRO A 352 -42.65 37.43 -34.40
N ALA A 353 -42.85 36.11 -34.39
CA ALA A 353 -44.10 35.50 -33.97
C ALA A 353 -43.81 34.20 -33.25
N PHE A 354 -44.73 33.76 -32.41
CA PHE A 354 -44.63 32.52 -31.65
C PHE A 354 -45.80 31.60 -31.99
N LYS A 355 -45.58 30.30 -31.86
CA LYS A 355 -46.62 29.27 -31.95
C LYS A 355 -46.52 28.31 -30.77
N VAL A 356 -47.64 27.71 -30.40
CA VAL A 356 -47.66 26.66 -29.38
C VAL A 356 -47.19 25.35 -30.02
N VAL A 357 -46.19 24.70 -29.40
CA VAL A 357 -45.68 23.38 -29.79
C VAL A 357 -45.77 22.41 -28.62
N SER A 358 -45.56 21.11 -28.89
CA SER A 358 -45.58 20.06 -27.88
C SER A 358 -44.20 19.44 -27.69
N VAL A 359 -43.78 19.33 -26.43
CA VAL A 359 -42.60 18.57 -25.98
C VAL A 359 -43.04 17.45 -25.05
N PHE A 360 -42.17 16.46 -24.81
CA PHE A 360 -42.46 15.30 -23.97
C PHE A 360 -41.41 15.17 -22.89
N ASP A 361 -41.83 14.77 -21.70
CA ASP A 361 -40.94 14.50 -20.57
C ASP A 361 -40.26 13.13 -20.72
N VAL A 362 -39.07 12.96 -20.12
CA VAL A 362 -38.34 11.68 -20.11
C VAL A 362 -39.18 10.52 -19.58
N SER A 363 -40.02 10.75 -18.56
CA SER A 363 -40.91 9.71 -17.98
C SER A 363 -41.93 9.17 -19.00
N GLN A 364 -42.26 9.97 -20.00
CA GLN A 364 -43.17 9.65 -21.10
C GLN A 364 -42.45 8.92 -22.26
N THR A 365 -41.17 8.58 -22.12
CA THR A 365 -40.36 7.90 -23.15
C THR A 365 -39.83 6.55 -22.69
N GLU A 366 -39.51 5.67 -23.64
CA GLU A 366 -38.85 4.38 -23.46
C GLU A 366 -37.71 4.21 -24.47
N GLY A 367 -36.63 3.52 -24.10
CA GLY A 367 -35.44 3.32 -24.93
C GLY A 367 -34.15 3.31 -24.12
N GLU A 368 -33.02 3.52 -24.80
CA GLU A 368 -31.66 3.52 -24.24
C GLU A 368 -31.54 4.45 -23.01
N PRO A 369 -30.82 4.03 -21.94
CA PRO A 369 -30.54 4.92 -20.82
C PRO A 369 -29.89 6.20 -21.33
N LEU A 370 -30.35 7.34 -20.80
CA LEU A 370 -29.75 8.61 -21.20
C LEU A 370 -28.31 8.65 -20.70
N PRO A 371 -27.36 9.17 -21.49
CA PRO A 371 -26.06 9.53 -20.94
C PRO A 371 -26.29 10.43 -19.75
N SER A 372 -25.59 10.20 -18.64
CA SER A 372 -25.69 11.02 -17.45
C SER A 372 -25.26 12.45 -17.81
N ILE A 373 -26.23 13.33 -18.06
CA ILE A 373 -26.02 14.80 -18.09
C ILE A 373 -26.02 15.34 -16.65
N ALA A 374 -25.88 14.47 -15.65
CA ALA A 374 -25.61 14.89 -14.30
C ALA A 374 -24.20 15.48 -14.34
N VAL A 375 -24.14 16.80 -14.43
CA VAL A 375 -23.25 17.58 -13.58
C VAL A 375 -23.15 16.80 -12.28
N ASN A 376 -22.03 16.10 -12.08
CA ASN A 376 -21.83 15.27 -10.89
C ASN A 376 -22.26 16.12 -9.71
N GLU A 377 -23.22 15.63 -8.92
CA GLU A 377 -23.45 16.18 -7.59
C GLU A 377 -22.06 16.30 -6.98
N LEU A 378 -21.68 17.50 -6.56
CA LEU A 378 -20.37 17.73 -5.93
C LEU A 378 -20.28 16.71 -4.80
N SER A 379 -19.48 15.66 -5.01
CA SER A 379 -19.63 14.39 -4.30
C SER A 379 -19.13 14.45 -2.85
N GLY A 380 -18.91 15.66 -2.35
CA GLY A 380 -18.25 15.94 -1.09
C GLY A 380 -16.74 15.81 -1.13
N SER A 381 -16.13 15.44 -2.28
CA SER A 381 -14.68 15.33 -2.39
C SER A 381 -14.00 16.71 -2.34
N VAL A 382 -12.82 16.77 -1.72
CA VAL A 382 -12.03 18.02 -1.60
C VAL A 382 -11.64 18.55 -2.98
N GLN A 383 -11.36 17.67 -3.94
CA GLN A 383 -11.01 18.05 -5.31
C GLN A 383 -12.18 18.67 -6.06
N ASP A 384 -13.38 18.11 -5.94
CA ASP A 384 -14.59 18.66 -6.56
C ASP A 384 -14.87 20.08 -6.05
N TYR A 385 -14.67 20.32 -4.75
CA TYR A 385 -14.76 21.67 -4.17
C TYR A 385 -13.73 22.63 -4.77
N GLN A 386 -12.46 22.22 -4.87
CA GLN A 386 -11.38 23.09 -5.40
C GLN A 386 -11.66 23.49 -6.85
N ASP A 387 -12.04 22.54 -7.70
CA ASP A 387 -12.35 22.81 -9.11
C ASP A 387 -13.56 23.73 -9.24
N PHE A 388 -14.59 23.49 -8.43
CA PHE A 388 -15.80 24.30 -8.43
C PHE A 388 -15.53 25.72 -7.95
N PHE A 389 -14.74 25.89 -6.89
CA PHE A 389 -14.39 27.21 -6.40
C PHE A 389 -13.52 27.96 -7.39
N LYS A 390 -12.58 27.28 -8.07
CA LYS A 390 -11.78 27.88 -9.15
C LYS A 390 -12.66 28.29 -10.34
N ALA A 391 -13.66 27.49 -10.70
CA ALA A 391 -14.64 27.86 -11.71
C ALA A 391 -15.47 29.09 -11.28
N LEU A 392 -15.83 29.22 -10.00
CA LEU A 392 -16.49 30.42 -9.45
C LEU A 392 -15.59 31.65 -9.53
N GLU A 393 -14.30 31.53 -9.21
CA GLU A 393 -13.33 32.63 -9.36
C GLU A 393 -13.21 33.09 -10.81
N GLN A 394 -13.20 32.14 -11.77
CA GLN A 394 -13.14 32.44 -13.20
C GLN A 394 -14.44 33.04 -13.74
N ALA A 395 -15.59 32.58 -13.25
CA ALA A 395 -16.91 33.10 -13.63
C ALA A 395 -17.27 34.42 -12.94
N SER A 396 -16.60 34.76 -11.84
CA SER A 396 -16.86 35.98 -11.08
C SER A 396 -16.46 37.22 -11.88
N PRO A 397 -17.31 38.26 -11.95
CA PRO A 397 -16.96 39.52 -12.60
C PRO A 397 -15.89 40.32 -11.83
N VAL A 398 -15.62 39.94 -10.58
CA VAL A 398 -14.73 40.65 -9.65
C VAL A 398 -13.86 39.67 -8.85
N PRO A 399 -12.69 40.10 -8.34
CA PRO A 399 -11.85 39.25 -7.50
C PRO A 399 -12.59 38.78 -6.23
N ILE A 400 -12.41 37.52 -5.87
CA ILE A 400 -12.89 36.92 -4.62
C ILE A 400 -11.71 36.84 -3.65
N GLY A 401 -11.91 37.26 -2.40
CA GLY A 401 -10.91 37.16 -1.35
C GLY A 401 -11.50 36.64 -0.04
N PHE A 402 -10.64 36.05 0.78
CA PHE A 402 -10.98 35.60 2.14
C PHE A 402 -10.47 36.62 3.16
N GLU A 403 -11.28 36.93 4.16
CA GLU A 403 -10.88 37.76 5.30
C GLU A 403 -11.71 37.41 6.55
N GLY A 404 -11.19 37.78 7.73
CA GLY A 404 -11.93 37.71 8.98
C GLY A 404 -12.99 38.82 9.06
N ILE A 405 -14.24 38.50 8.75
CA ILE A 405 -15.39 39.41 8.80
C ILE A 405 -15.95 39.41 10.23
N GLU A 406 -15.91 40.58 10.88
CA GLU A 406 -16.53 40.74 12.19
C GLU A 406 -18.06 40.90 12.06
N GLY A 407 -18.81 40.00 12.70
CA GLY A 407 -20.27 39.98 12.66
C GLY A 407 -20.79 38.69 12.01
N GLY A 408 -22.08 38.38 12.20
CA GLY A 408 -22.66 37.11 11.71
C GLY A 408 -22.83 37.01 10.18
N ALA A 409 -22.13 37.84 9.40
CA ALA A 409 -22.19 37.81 7.94
C ALA A 409 -21.18 36.79 7.40
N HIS A 410 -21.59 36.04 6.38
CA HIS A 410 -20.74 35.02 5.75
C HIS A 410 -19.91 35.58 4.59
N GLY A 411 -20.32 36.71 4.00
CA GLY A 411 -19.62 37.39 2.93
C GLY A 411 -20.31 38.70 2.57
N TYR A 412 -19.67 39.50 1.71
CA TYR A 412 -20.25 40.70 1.13
C TYR A 412 -19.55 41.11 -0.17
N PHE A 413 -20.31 41.68 -1.10
CA PHE A 413 -19.77 42.39 -2.26
C PHE A 413 -19.48 43.86 -1.93
N HIS A 414 -18.20 44.25 -2.01
CA HIS A 414 -17.77 45.62 -1.74
C HIS A 414 -17.90 46.51 -2.99
N LEU A 415 -18.90 47.37 -3.01
CA LEU A 415 -19.26 48.20 -4.16
C LEU A 415 -18.16 49.16 -4.65
N LEU A 416 -17.35 49.72 -3.73
CA LEU A 416 -16.34 50.72 -4.09
C LEU A 416 -15.02 50.10 -4.54
N ASP A 417 -14.64 48.98 -3.94
CA ASP A 417 -13.39 48.28 -4.25
C ASP A 417 -13.58 47.23 -5.35
N ASN A 418 -14.84 47.01 -5.76
CA ASN A 418 -15.26 46.06 -6.77
C ASN A 418 -14.65 44.67 -6.54
N ARG A 419 -14.84 44.14 -5.32
CA ARG A 419 -14.35 42.82 -4.88
C ARG A 419 -15.38 42.11 -4.01
N ILE A 420 -15.32 40.78 -3.96
CA ILE A 420 -16.11 39.94 -3.05
C ILE A 420 -15.22 39.54 -1.87
N ALA A 421 -15.73 39.70 -0.66
CA ALA A 421 -15.10 39.23 0.57
C ALA A 421 -15.92 38.07 1.17
N ILE A 422 -15.25 36.97 1.50
CA ILE A 422 -15.84 35.77 2.10
C ILE A 422 -15.20 35.53 3.46
N GLN A 423 -16.01 35.14 4.45
CA GLN A 423 -15.56 34.82 5.80
C GLN A 423 -14.60 33.62 5.81
N GLU A 424 -13.45 33.79 6.46
CA GLU A 424 -12.50 32.70 6.71
C GLU A 424 -13.05 31.62 7.65
N GLY A 425 -12.68 30.36 7.38
CA GLY A 425 -12.98 29.21 8.26
C GLY A 425 -14.39 28.61 8.13
N MET A 426 -15.15 28.99 7.11
CA MET A 426 -16.46 28.38 6.81
C MET A 426 -16.33 26.99 6.18
N SER A 427 -17.41 26.19 6.29
CA SER A 427 -17.49 24.91 5.57
C SER A 427 -17.47 25.14 4.06
N GLN A 428 -16.95 24.16 3.30
CA GLN A 428 -16.87 24.20 1.84
C GLN A 428 -18.23 24.55 1.18
N LEU A 429 -19.30 23.88 1.62
CA LEU A 429 -20.65 24.14 1.12
C LEU A 429 -21.11 25.57 1.41
N GLN A 430 -20.88 26.07 2.62
CA GLN A 430 -21.28 27.43 2.99
C GLN A 430 -20.48 28.47 2.20
N THR A 431 -19.18 28.22 1.99
CA THR A 431 -18.30 29.06 1.18
C THR A 431 -18.80 29.15 -0.26
N ILE A 432 -19.16 28.03 -0.89
CA ILE A 432 -19.73 28.01 -2.24
C ILE A 432 -21.06 28.78 -2.30
N LYS A 433 -22.00 28.48 -1.38
CA LYS A 433 -23.31 29.18 -1.33
C LYS A 433 -23.13 30.70 -1.25
N THR A 434 -22.26 31.13 -0.35
CA THR A 434 -21.95 32.54 -0.12
C THR A 434 -21.30 33.15 -1.36
N ALA A 435 -20.30 32.50 -1.95
CA ALA A 435 -19.64 32.97 -3.16
C ALA A 435 -20.64 33.19 -4.31
N ILE A 436 -21.53 32.22 -4.56
CA ILE A 436 -22.56 32.33 -5.61
C ILE A 436 -23.51 33.51 -5.32
N HIS A 437 -23.93 33.69 -4.07
CA HIS A 437 -24.80 34.82 -3.66
C HIS A 437 -24.12 36.16 -3.91
N GLU A 438 -22.85 36.30 -3.50
CA GLU A 438 -22.10 37.54 -3.70
C GLU A 438 -21.74 37.79 -5.17
N ILE A 439 -21.48 36.75 -5.97
CA ILE A 439 -21.33 36.85 -7.43
C ILE A 439 -22.63 37.35 -8.07
N ALA A 440 -23.79 36.86 -7.60
CA ALA A 440 -25.08 37.34 -8.08
C ALA A 440 -25.27 38.84 -7.75
N HIS A 441 -24.86 39.28 -6.56
CA HIS A 441 -24.83 40.70 -6.21
C HIS A 441 -23.89 41.51 -7.09
N ALA A 442 -22.66 41.05 -7.31
CA ALA A 442 -21.70 41.73 -8.17
C ALA A 442 -22.20 41.84 -9.62
N LYS A 443 -22.83 40.79 -10.14
CA LYS A 443 -23.30 40.73 -11.53
C LYS A 443 -24.57 41.55 -11.78
N LEU A 444 -25.49 41.59 -10.81
CA LEU A 444 -26.78 42.26 -10.96
C LEU A 444 -26.80 43.69 -10.42
N HIS A 445 -25.99 43.99 -9.40
CA HIS A 445 -26.16 45.17 -8.56
C HIS A 445 -24.89 46.01 -8.40
N ALA A 446 -23.86 45.77 -9.19
CA ALA A 446 -22.69 46.67 -9.28
C ALA A 446 -23.09 48.09 -9.68
N ILE A 447 -22.27 49.06 -9.24
CA ILE A 447 -22.46 50.48 -9.54
C ILE A 447 -21.40 50.88 -10.56
N ASP A 448 -21.83 51.28 -11.75
CA ASP A 448 -20.97 51.91 -12.76
C ASP A 448 -20.88 53.43 -12.47
N PRO A 449 -19.74 53.98 -12.04
CA PRO A 449 -19.63 55.40 -11.70
C PRO A 449 -19.97 56.35 -12.86
N ASP A 450 -19.91 55.87 -14.10
CA ASP A 450 -20.08 56.66 -15.33
C ASP A 450 -21.49 56.55 -15.95
N ASP A 451 -22.42 55.77 -15.37
CA ASP A 451 -23.78 55.59 -15.89
C ASP A 451 -24.81 56.55 -15.24
N PRO A 452 -25.34 57.54 -15.99
CA PRO A 452 -26.32 58.50 -15.48
C PRO A 452 -27.75 57.94 -15.27
N GLU A 453 -28.07 56.70 -15.67
CA GLU A 453 -29.41 56.09 -15.47
C GLU A 453 -29.64 55.47 -14.08
N GLN A 454 -28.68 55.55 -13.16
CA GLN A 454 -28.73 54.91 -11.82
C GLN A 454 -29.90 55.31 -10.90
N SER A 455 -30.72 56.28 -11.29
CA SER A 455 -31.97 56.63 -10.60
C SER A 455 -33.02 55.50 -10.57
N ASN A 456 -32.87 54.43 -11.37
CA ASN A 456 -33.83 53.31 -11.48
C ASN A 456 -33.36 52.01 -10.80
N ARG A 457 -32.40 52.06 -9.87
CA ARG A 457 -31.92 50.85 -9.16
C ARG A 457 -33.05 50.19 -8.35
N PRO A 458 -33.20 48.85 -8.39
CA PRO A 458 -34.17 48.15 -7.55
C PRO A 458 -33.91 48.41 -6.06
N ASP A 459 -35.00 48.44 -5.28
CA ASP A 459 -34.91 48.55 -3.83
C ASP A 459 -34.15 47.35 -3.23
N SER A 460 -33.60 47.53 -2.02
CA SER A 460 -32.75 46.50 -1.39
C SER A 460 -33.41 45.14 -1.26
N ARG A 461 -34.74 45.07 -1.03
CA ARG A 461 -35.43 43.79 -0.90
C ARG A 461 -35.47 43.05 -2.23
N THR A 462 -35.70 43.77 -3.32
CA THR A 462 -35.63 43.19 -4.67
C THR A 462 -34.24 42.69 -5.01
N ARG A 463 -33.20 43.42 -4.59
CA ARG A 463 -31.81 42.99 -4.82
C ARG A 463 -31.49 41.68 -4.12
N GLU A 464 -31.85 41.55 -2.84
CA GLU A 464 -31.67 40.30 -2.09
C GLU A 464 -32.52 39.15 -2.66
N VAL A 465 -33.80 39.38 -2.98
CA VAL A 465 -34.66 38.35 -3.62
C VAL A 465 -34.00 37.85 -4.90
N GLN A 466 -33.47 38.75 -5.72
CA GLN A 466 -32.84 38.38 -6.99
C GLN A 466 -31.54 37.60 -6.76
N ALA A 467 -30.65 38.07 -5.88
CA ALA A 467 -29.40 37.40 -5.56
C ALA A 467 -29.64 36.00 -4.95
N GLU A 468 -30.52 35.90 -3.96
CA GLU A 468 -30.85 34.65 -3.28
C GLU A 468 -31.54 33.66 -4.23
N SER A 469 -32.40 34.13 -5.14
CA SER A 469 -33.04 33.28 -6.14
C SER A 469 -32.07 32.75 -7.19
N VAL A 470 -31.09 33.57 -7.60
CA VAL A 470 -30.00 33.11 -8.47
C VAL A 470 -29.14 32.09 -7.74
N ALA A 471 -28.74 32.38 -6.50
CA ALA A 471 -27.92 31.48 -5.70
C ALA A 471 -28.59 30.13 -5.48
N TYR A 472 -29.87 30.12 -5.11
CA TYR A 472 -30.67 28.92 -5.00
C TYR A 472 -30.69 28.12 -6.30
N ALA A 473 -30.95 28.76 -7.43
CA ALA A 473 -31.07 28.07 -8.71
C ALA A 473 -29.75 27.45 -9.18
N VAL A 474 -28.64 28.17 -9.00
CA VAL A 474 -27.29 27.64 -9.29
C VAL A 474 -26.95 26.49 -8.34
N CYS A 475 -27.14 26.66 -7.03
CA CYS A 475 -26.91 25.59 -6.05
C CYS A 475 -27.74 24.33 -6.38
N GLN A 476 -29.02 24.51 -6.69
CA GLN A 476 -29.93 23.43 -7.05
C GLN A 476 -29.54 22.72 -8.36
N HIS A 477 -28.92 23.42 -9.30
CA HIS A 477 -28.42 22.84 -10.55
C HIS A 477 -27.26 21.87 -10.29
N TYR A 478 -26.34 22.23 -9.41
CA TYR A 478 -25.18 21.43 -9.02
C TYR A 478 -25.46 20.41 -7.89
N GLY A 479 -26.73 20.24 -7.49
CA GLY A 479 -27.13 19.29 -6.44
C GLY A 479 -26.69 19.69 -5.02
N LEU A 480 -26.32 20.94 -4.79
CA LEU A 480 -25.94 21.45 -3.47
C LEU A 480 -27.16 21.53 -2.56
N ASP A 481 -26.98 21.28 -1.26
CA ASP A 481 -28.08 21.34 -0.30
C ASP A 481 -28.69 22.74 -0.23
N THR A 482 -29.97 22.85 -0.63
CA THR A 482 -30.75 24.09 -0.64
C THR A 482 -31.83 24.14 0.45
N SER A 483 -31.74 23.27 1.46
CA SER A 483 -32.73 23.17 2.56
C SER A 483 -32.86 24.47 3.35
N GLU A 484 -31.75 25.18 3.57
CA GLU A 484 -31.68 26.43 4.34
C GLU A 484 -32.30 27.64 3.62
N TYR A 485 -32.45 27.59 2.29
CA TYR A 485 -33.10 28.68 1.54
C TYR A 485 -34.60 28.67 1.78
N SER A 486 -35.12 29.81 2.26
CA SER A 486 -36.54 30.03 2.55
C SER A 486 -37.05 31.29 1.86
N PHE A 487 -38.10 31.13 1.05
CA PHE A 487 -38.72 32.21 0.29
C PHE A 487 -40.05 32.67 0.90
N GLY A 488 -40.28 32.45 2.19
CA GLY A 488 -41.54 32.84 2.89
C GLY A 488 -41.87 34.32 2.78
N TYR A 489 -40.84 35.18 2.69
CA TYR A 489 -40.98 36.62 2.55
C TYR A 489 -41.37 37.09 1.13
N VAL A 490 -41.31 36.21 0.11
CA VAL A 490 -41.58 36.55 -1.30
C VAL A 490 -43.04 36.98 -1.54
N ALA A 491 -43.98 36.40 -0.79
CA ALA A 491 -45.39 36.83 -0.82
C ALA A 491 -45.54 38.29 -0.35
N GLY A 492 -44.76 38.70 0.66
CA GLY A 492 -44.69 40.08 1.13
C GLY A 492 -43.95 41.01 0.16
N TRP A 493 -42.89 40.54 -0.49
CA TRP A 493 -42.13 41.30 -1.50
C TRP A 493 -42.95 41.61 -2.75
N SER A 494 -43.79 40.66 -3.20
CA SER A 494 -44.61 40.82 -4.40
C SER A 494 -45.89 41.65 -4.20
N SER A 495 -46.33 41.80 -2.95
CA SER A 495 -47.53 42.55 -2.59
C SER A 495 -47.43 44.02 -2.97
N GLY A 496 -48.36 44.50 -3.80
CA GLY A 496 -48.43 45.90 -4.23
C GLY A 496 -47.54 46.27 -5.43
N ARG A 497 -46.81 45.32 -6.02
CA ARG A 497 -46.03 45.53 -7.25
C ARG A 497 -46.85 45.21 -8.50
N GLU A 498 -46.52 45.86 -9.62
CA GLU A 498 -47.16 45.56 -10.90
C GLU A 498 -46.63 44.25 -11.49
N LEU A 499 -47.49 43.53 -12.23
CA LEU A 499 -47.13 42.27 -12.88
C LEU A 499 -45.93 42.41 -13.83
N ALA A 500 -45.79 43.57 -14.48
CA ALA A 500 -44.68 43.86 -15.39
C ALA A 500 -43.34 43.93 -14.65
N GLU A 501 -43.32 44.52 -13.44
CA GLU A 501 -42.14 44.62 -12.59
C GLU A 501 -41.70 43.26 -12.08
N LEU A 502 -42.66 42.46 -11.59
CA LEU A 502 -42.42 41.10 -11.10
C LEU A 502 -41.88 40.19 -12.21
N LYS A 503 -42.45 40.29 -13.41
CA LYS A 503 -41.98 39.55 -14.58
C LYS A 503 -40.57 39.97 -15.01
N ALA A 504 -40.25 41.26 -14.96
CA ALA A 504 -38.90 41.75 -15.25
C ALA A 504 -37.88 41.18 -14.26
N SER A 505 -38.21 41.18 -12.96
CA SER A 505 -37.35 40.59 -11.92
C SER A 505 -37.10 39.10 -12.14
N LEU A 506 -38.12 38.33 -12.53
CA LEU A 506 -37.98 36.90 -12.82
C LEU A 506 -37.14 36.62 -14.08
N GLU A 507 -37.24 37.46 -15.11
CA GLU A 507 -36.38 37.33 -16.29
C GLU A 507 -34.92 37.66 -15.97
N ILE A 508 -34.68 38.67 -15.11
CA ILE A 508 -33.33 38.99 -14.60
C ILE A 508 -32.75 37.78 -13.85
N ILE A 509 -33.51 37.21 -12.91
CA ILE A 509 -33.11 36.02 -12.14
C ILE A 509 -32.75 34.86 -13.09
N ARG A 510 -33.62 34.57 -14.06
CA ARG A 510 -33.40 33.49 -15.03
C ARG A 510 -32.18 33.73 -15.90
N SER A 511 -31.99 34.95 -16.42
CA SER A 511 -30.82 35.27 -17.26
C SER A 511 -29.52 35.18 -16.47
N ALA A 512 -29.47 35.74 -15.27
CA ALA A 512 -28.29 35.70 -14.44
C ALA A 512 -27.93 34.27 -14.00
N ALA A 513 -28.92 33.47 -13.59
CA ALA A 513 -28.70 32.07 -13.28
C ALA A 513 -28.21 31.27 -14.50
N HIS A 514 -28.80 31.49 -15.69
CA HIS A 514 -28.34 30.84 -16.92
C HIS A 514 -26.90 31.19 -17.26
N GLU A 515 -26.55 32.48 -17.25
CA GLU A 515 -25.20 32.93 -17.59
C GLU A 515 -24.16 32.38 -16.62
N LEU A 516 -24.47 32.38 -15.31
CA LEU A 516 -23.57 31.85 -14.29
C LEU A 516 -23.42 30.32 -14.40
N ILE A 517 -24.52 29.58 -14.54
CA ILE A 517 -24.48 28.11 -14.74
C ILE A 517 -23.67 27.77 -16.01
N SER A 518 -23.92 28.47 -17.13
CA SER A 518 -23.21 28.18 -18.37
C SER A 518 -21.71 28.50 -18.30
N ALA A 519 -21.32 29.57 -17.62
CA ALA A 519 -19.90 29.88 -17.40
C ALA A 519 -19.23 28.83 -16.50
N LEU A 520 -19.91 28.41 -15.43
CA LEU A 520 -19.41 27.36 -14.54
C LEU A 520 -19.27 26.01 -15.25
N ASP A 521 -20.26 25.61 -16.05
CA ASP A 521 -20.20 24.38 -16.85
C ASP A 521 -19.01 24.37 -17.83
N GLU A 522 -18.74 25.50 -18.48
CA GLU A 522 -17.61 25.67 -19.40
C GLU A 522 -16.27 25.54 -18.66
N HIS A 523 -16.08 26.29 -17.58
CA HIS A 523 -14.85 26.24 -16.79
C HIS A 523 -14.60 24.89 -16.11
N LEU A 524 -15.65 24.24 -15.60
CA LEU A 524 -15.54 22.89 -15.05
C LEU A 524 -15.16 21.87 -16.12
N ALA A 525 -15.69 21.99 -17.33
CA ALA A 525 -15.30 21.12 -18.45
C ALA A 525 -13.84 21.34 -18.86
N GLU A 526 -13.37 22.59 -18.93
CA GLU A 526 -11.97 22.93 -19.21
C GLU A 526 -11.02 22.36 -18.15
N LEU A 527 -11.33 22.53 -16.86
CA LEU A 527 -10.52 22.01 -15.75
C LEU A 527 -10.43 20.48 -15.78
N ARG A 528 -11.54 19.79 -16.08
CA ARG A 528 -11.55 18.32 -16.24
C ARG A 528 -10.68 17.87 -17.41
N GLN A 529 -10.79 18.55 -18.56
CA GLN A 529 -10.04 18.20 -19.75
C GLN A 529 -8.53 18.46 -19.57
N GLN A 530 -8.16 19.53 -18.86
CA GLN A 530 -6.76 19.80 -18.51
C GLN A 530 -6.20 18.72 -17.59
N ARG A 531 -6.95 18.32 -16.55
CA ARG A 531 -6.54 17.23 -15.66
C ARG A 531 -6.34 15.91 -16.40
N GLU A 532 -7.27 15.54 -17.29
CA GLU A 532 -7.16 14.32 -18.07
C GLU A 532 -5.92 14.34 -18.99
N ALA A 533 -5.60 15.50 -19.57
CA ALA A 533 -4.38 15.68 -20.33
C ALA A 533 -3.12 15.57 -19.46
N ASP A 534 -3.11 16.17 -18.28
CA ASP A 534 -1.99 16.11 -17.33
C ASP A 534 -1.76 14.67 -16.83
N LEU A 535 -2.82 13.94 -16.48
CA LEU A 535 -2.77 12.51 -16.11
C LEU A 535 -2.28 11.63 -17.26
N SER A 536 -2.72 11.90 -18.49
CA SER A 536 -2.28 11.14 -19.66
C SER A 536 -0.82 11.39 -20.03
N ALA A 537 -0.25 12.53 -19.61
CA ALA A 537 1.15 12.86 -19.82
C ALA A 537 2.07 12.48 -18.64
N ALA A 538 1.49 12.25 -17.46
CA ALA A 538 2.23 11.86 -16.27
C ALA A 538 2.80 10.44 -16.39
N GLN A 539 3.93 10.21 -15.73
CA GLN A 539 4.52 8.88 -15.53
C GLN A 539 4.32 8.38 -14.09
N GLU A 540 3.93 9.27 -13.18
CA GLU A 540 3.70 9.01 -11.76
C GLU A 540 2.57 9.90 -11.24
N VAL A 541 1.80 9.40 -10.27
CA VAL A 541 0.69 10.09 -9.63
C VAL A 541 0.41 9.49 -8.26
N ALA A 542 -0.16 10.25 -7.34
CA ALA A 542 -0.73 9.70 -6.11
C ALA A 542 -2.22 10.01 -5.99
N PHE A 543 -3.01 9.03 -5.57
CA PHE A 543 -4.44 9.15 -5.32
C PHE A 543 -4.68 9.21 -3.81
N ALA A 544 -5.08 10.37 -3.29
CA ALA A 544 -5.47 10.50 -1.89
C ALA A 544 -6.91 9.99 -1.71
N LEU A 545 -7.16 9.18 -0.70
CA LEU A 545 -8.43 8.54 -0.42
C LEU A 545 -9.15 9.23 0.75
N ASP A 546 -10.49 9.16 0.77
CA ASP A 546 -11.30 9.81 1.82
C ASP A 546 -11.02 9.30 3.24
N ASN A 547 -10.47 8.09 3.39
CA ASN A 547 -10.07 7.53 4.67
C ASN A 547 -8.69 8.04 5.18
N GLY A 548 -8.05 8.94 4.42
CA GLY A 548 -6.74 9.51 4.73
C GLY A 548 -5.56 8.76 4.10
N ASN A 549 -5.78 7.56 3.56
CA ASN A 549 -4.73 6.79 2.88
C ASN A 549 -4.38 7.42 1.52
N ALA A 550 -3.24 7.05 0.96
CA ALA A 550 -2.84 7.49 -0.38
C ALA A 550 -2.23 6.36 -1.20
N LEU A 551 -2.66 6.18 -2.45
CA LEU A 551 -2.06 5.24 -3.39
C LEU A 551 -1.12 5.99 -4.32
N PHE A 552 0.18 5.80 -4.17
CA PHE A 552 1.16 6.19 -5.19
C PHE A 552 1.20 5.15 -6.29
N ILE A 553 1.27 5.58 -7.55
CA ILE A 553 1.44 4.71 -8.71
C ILE A 553 2.38 5.36 -9.73
N GLN A 554 3.22 4.56 -10.37
CA GLN A 554 4.17 4.99 -11.38
C GLN A 554 4.31 3.94 -12.49
N THR A 555 4.65 4.37 -13.71
CA THR A 555 4.87 3.46 -14.84
C THR A 555 6.15 2.62 -14.66
N CYS A 556 6.08 1.33 -15.00
CA CYS A 556 7.22 0.40 -14.98
C CYS A 556 7.20 -0.54 -16.22
N ASP A 557 8.17 -1.46 -16.33
CA ASP A 557 8.43 -2.25 -17.55
C ASP A 557 7.23 -3.10 -18.05
N SER A 558 6.44 -3.65 -17.12
CA SER A 558 5.26 -4.47 -17.43
C SER A 558 3.94 -3.73 -17.23
N GLY A 559 3.95 -2.48 -16.76
CA GLY A 559 2.73 -1.73 -16.50
C GLY A 559 2.95 -0.66 -15.44
N TYR A 560 2.56 -0.95 -14.20
CA TYR A 560 2.57 0.04 -13.13
C TYR A 560 3.04 -0.52 -11.78
N ASP A 561 3.94 0.19 -11.11
CA ASP A 561 4.26 -0.05 -9.69
C ASP A 561 3.39 0.84 -8.82
N TYR A 562 2.88 0.31 -7.72
CA TYR A 562 2.05 1.06 -6.78
C TYR A 562 2.43 0.80 -5.33
N THR A 563 2.15 1.78 -4.47
CA THR A 563 2.36 1.71 -3.02
C THR A 563 1.21 2.44 -2.32
N LEU A 564 0.52 1.74 -1.43
CA LEU A 564 -0.48 2.28 -0.54
C LEU A 564 0.17 2.77 0.74
N TYR A 565 -0.14 4.00 1.12
CA TYR A 565 0.30 4.65 2.35
C TYR A 565 -0.91 4.91 3.26
N ASP A 566 -0.70 4.88 4.57
CA ASP A 566 -1.71 5.30 5.55
C ASP A 566 -1.78 6.83 5.69
N ALA A 567 -2.66 7.30 6.58
CA ALA A 567 -2.83 8.72 6.89
C ALA A 567 -1.56 9.39 7.45
N ASP A 568 -0.65 8.63 8.05
CA ASP A 568 0.65 9.10 8.54
C ASP A 568 1.76 8.97 7.48
N LYS A 569 1.39 8.61 6.24
CA LYS A 569 2.29 8.41 5.10
C LYS A 569 3.25 7.25 5.31
N LYS A 570 2.91 6.30 6.18
CA LYS A 570 3.65 5.05 6.32
C LYS A 570 3.18 4.06 5.26
N ALA A 571 4.11 3.39 4.58
CA ALA A 571 3.78 2.37 3.59
C ALA A 571 3.04 1.20 4.27
N LEU A 572 1.88 0.85 3.71
CA LEU A 572 1.01 -0.25 4.16
C LEU A 572 1.18 -1.48 3.29
N ASP A 573 1.17 -1.29 1.97
CA ASP A 573 1.16 -2.37 0.98
C ASP A 573 1.69 -1.83 -0.36
N GLY A 574 2.23 -2.71 -1.20
CA GLY A 574 2.76 -2.34 -2.50
C GLY A 574 2.79 -3.50 -3.47
N GLY A 575 2.82 -3.18 -4.76
CA GLY A 575 2.77 -4.21 -5.78
C GLY A 575 3.05 -3.67 -7.17
N GLN A 576 2.94 -4.58 -8.12
CA GLN A 576 3.07 -4.29 -9.53
C GLN A 576 1.83 -4.80 -10.26
N LEU A 577 1.33 -4.00 -11.19
CA LEU A 577 0.19 -4.27 -12.05
C LEU A 577 0.69 -4.42 -13.49
N ASP A 578 0.66 -5.66 -14.00
CA ASP A 578 1.04 -6.02 -15.37
C ASP A 578 -0.10 -5.69 -16.36
N ALA A 579 -0.33 -4.39 -16.57
CA ALA A 579 -1.41 -3.87 -17.41
C ALA A 579 -0.97 -2.62 -18.19
N PRO A 580 -0.01 -2.72 -19.12
CA PRO A 580 0.63 -1.58 -19.77
C PRO A 580 -0.28 -0.84 -20.76
N SER A 581 -1.44 -1.43 -21.10
CA SER A 581 -2.45 -0.80 -21.94
C SER A 581 -3.42 0.11 -21.18
N LEU A 582 -3.43 0.06 -19.85
CA LEU A 582 -4.28 0.93 -19.03
C LEU A 582 -3.70 2.33 -18.98
N THR A 583 -4.56 3.32 -18.77
CA THR A 583 -4.11 4.67 -18.37
C THR A 583 -3.71 4.67 -16.89
N LEU A 584 -2.92 5.64 -16.42
CA LEU A 584 -2.60 5.77 -14.99
C LEU A 584 -3.85 5.83 -14.10
N SER A 585 -4.92 6.45 -14.59
CA SER A 585 -6.20 6.52 -13.88
C SER A 585 -6.84 5.13 -13.74
N ASP A 586 -6.91 4.38 -14.84
CA ASP A 586 -7.50 3.03 -14.83
C ASP A 586 -6.64 2.06 -14.02
N ALA A 587 -5.31 2.17 -14.15
CA ALA A 587 -4.35 1.40 -13.39
C ALA A 587 -4.44 1.69 -11.88
N GLY A 588 -4.60 2.96 -11.49
CA GLY A 588 -4.84 3.36 -10.11
C GLY A 588 -6.10 2.73 -9.54
N GLN A 589 -7.21 2.77 -10.29
CA GLN A 589 -8.46 2.15 -9.86
C GLN A 589 -8.34 0.62 -9.75
N GLU A 590 -7.63 -0.02 -10.67
CA GLU A 590 -7.39 -1.47 -10.61
C GLU A 590 -6.50 -1.85 -9.43
N ALA A 591 -5.45 -1.06 -9.14
CA ALA A 591 -4.62 -1.23 -7.96
C ALA A 591 -5.42 -1.06 -6.65
N LEU A 592 -6.30 -0.05 -6.54
CA LEU A 592 -7.19 0.10 -5.39
C LEU A 592 -8.11 -1.12 -5.21
N ASN A 593 -8.68 -1.64 -6.30
CA ASN A 593 -9.53 -2.83 -6.25
C ASN A 593 -8.75 -4.07 -5.80
N LEU A 594 -7.51 -4.25 -6.27
CA LEU A 594 -6.63 -5.35 -5.85
C LEU A 594 -6.30 -5.27 -4.35
N LEU A 595 -6.06 -4.05 -3.85
CA LEU A 595 -5.80 -3.77 -2.43
C LEU A 595 -7.07 -3.83 -1.56
N GLY A 596 -8.24 -4.12 -2.13
CA GLY A 596 -9.52 -4.12 -1.43
C GLY A 596 -9.94 -2.75 -0.88
N GLN A 597 -9.38 -1.66 -1.41
CA GLN A 597 -9.73 -0.30 -1.00
C GLN A 597 -11.09 0.10 -1.60
N THR A 598 -12.01 0.46 -0.71
CA THR A 598 -13.37 0.88 -1.08
C THR A 598 -13.60 2.38 -0.89
N ALA A 599 -12.64 3.09 -0.29
CA ALA A 599 -12.68 4.53 -0.15
C ALA A 599 -12.57 5.21 -1.52
N ALA A 600 -13.36 6.25 -1.74
CA ALA A 600 -13.29 7.02 -2.98
C ALA A 600 -12.00 7.85 -3.03
N VAL A 601 -11.54 8.13 -4.25
CA VAL A 601 -10.44 9.05 -4.49
C VAL A 601 -10.93 10.47 -4.23
N SER A 602 -10.35 11.09 -3.20
CA SER A 602 -10.67 12.44 -2.74
C SER A 602 -9.91 13.52 -3.51
N GLU A 603 -8.67 13.21 -3.92
CA GLU A 603 -7.74 14.11 -4.59
C GLU A 603 -6.74 13.33 -5.45
N VAL A 604 -6.34 13.92 -6.58
CA VAL A 604 -5.27 13.40 -7.45
C VAL A 604 -4.06 14.33 -7.33
N LEU A 605 -2.95 13.81 -6.83
CA LEU A 605 -1.72 14.56 -6.56
C LEU A 605 -0.77 14.45 -7.76
N LEU A 606 -0.47 15.60 -8.38
CA LEU A 606 0.45 15.75 -9.51
C LEU A 606 1.41 16.93 -9.26
N GLY A 607 2.54 16.95 -9.98
CA GLY A 607 3.50 18.06 -9.96
C GLY A 607 4.01 18.37 -8.54
N ASP A 608 3.96 19.64 -8.13
CA ASP A 608 4.47 20.08 -6.83
C ASP A 608 3.80 19.38 -5.64
N LYS A 609 2.50 19.04 -5.75
CA LYS A 609 1.78 18.31 -4.69
C LYS A 609 2.28 16.87 -4.57
N LEU A 610 2.57 16.22 -5.71
CA LEU A 610 3.16 14.89 -5.73
C LEU A 610 4.56 14.90 -5.11
N ALA A 611 5.39 15.87 -5.51
CA ALA A 611 6.74 16.03 -4.96
C ALA A 611 6.72 16.22 -3.43
N ALA A 612 5.82 17.07 -2.92
CA ALA A 612 5.66 17.28 -1.48
C ALA A 612 5.15 16.01 -0.75
N PHE A 613 4.27 15.24 -1.39
CA PHE A 613 3.82 13.96 -0.86
C PHE A 613 4.96 12.94 -0.80
N GLN A 614 5.72 12.79 -1.88
CA GLN A 614 6.88 11.89 -1.97
C GLN A 614 7.93 12.25 -0.92
N GLU A 615 8.31 13.52 -0.79
CA GLU A 615 9.28 13.98 0.24
C GLU A 615 8.79 13.63 1.66
N ALA A 616 7.51 13.85 1.95
CA ALA A 616 6.93 13.50 3.24
C ALA A 616 6.90 11.99 3.49
N ALA A 617 6.51 11.21 2.48
CA ALA A 617 6.50 9.75 2.55
C ALA A 617 7.91 9.18 2.72
N GLU A 618 8.89 9.66 1.96
CA GLU A 618 10.30 9.27 2.10
C GLU A 618 10.82 9.55 3.51
N LYS A 619 10.49 10.71 4.08
CA LYS A 619 10.93 11.08 5.44
C LYS A 619 10.29 10.23 6.54
N VAL A 620 9.05 9.77 6.35
CA VAL A 620 8.36 8.91 7.32
C VAL A 620 8.83 7.46 7.20
N ASN A 621 9.06 7.00 5.97
CA ASN A 621 9.54 5.66 5.67
C ASN A 621 11.07 5.58 5.59
N GLU A 622 11.76 6.64 5.99
CA GLU A 622 13.22 6.74 6.01
C GLU A 622 13.76 5.61 6.88
N ILE A 623 14.38 4.64 6.22
CA ILE A 623 14.95 3.48 6.89
C ILE A 623 16.08 3.99 7.80
N PRO A 624 16.16 3.58 9.09
CA PRO A 624 17.22 4.03 9.97
C PRO A 624 18.59 3.80 9.35
N ALA A 625 19.42 4.85 9.40
CA ALA A 625 20.78 4.90 8.89
C ALA A 625 21.56 3.61 9.21
N PRO A 626 22.47 3.17 8.31
CA PRO A 626 23.16 1.89 8.43
C PRO A 626 23.65 1.70 9.86
N ILE A 627 23.11 0.67 10.51
CA ILE A 627 23.51 0.30 11.86
C ILE A 627 25.03 0.11 11.77
N LYS A 628 25.79 0.89 12.54
CA LYS A 628 27.24 0.70 12.68
C LYS A 628 27.49 -0.79 12.85
N ILE A 629 28.08 -1.42 11.84
CA ILE A 629 28.48 -2.83 11.91
C ILE A 629 29.44 -2.90 13.10
N PRO A 630 29.06 -3.54 14.23
CA PRO A 630 29.80 -3.39 15.48
C PRO A 630 31.17 -4.06 15.43
N ASP A 631 31.36 -4.99 14.50
CA ASP A 631 32.52 -5.85 14.40
C ASP A 631 32.99 -6.00 12.94
N PRO A 632 34.22 -5.55 12.60
CA PRO A 632 34.84 -5.77 11.30
C PRO A 632 34.99 -7.25 10.90
N ALA A 633 34.87 -8.18 11.86
CA ALA A 633 34.88 -9.63 11.66
C ALA A 633 33.47 -10.24 11.46
N ALA A 634 32.40 -9.44 11.49
CA ALA A 634 31.05 -9.94 11.33
C ALA A 634 30.72 -10.32 9.87
N GLU A 635 29.86 -11.33 9.74
CA GLU A 635 29.15 -11.64 8.51
C GLU A 635 28.13 -10.52 8.19
N PRO A 636 27.84 -10.22 6.91
CA PRO A 636 26.74 -9.34 6.54
C PRO A 636 25.42 -9.74 7.20
N THR A 637 24.58 -8.75 7.48
CA THR A 637 23.27 -8.96 8.11
C THR A 637 22.16 -8.59 7.16
N VAL A 638 21.09 -9.38 7.18
CA VAL A 638 19.90 -9.17 6.38
C VAL A 638 18.78 -8.73 7.32
N THR A 639 18.18 -7.59 7.03
CA THR A 639 17.01 -7.06 7.70
C THR A 639 15.79 -7.28 6.81
N ILE A 640 14.75 -7.91 7.33
CA ILE A 640 13.45 -7.99 6.66
C ILE A 640 12.78 -6.63 6.80
N LEU A 641 12.60 -5.93 5.68
CA LEU A 641 11.92 -4.64 5.68
C LEU A 641 10.40 -4.84 5.81
N TRP A 642 9.89 -5.84 5.08
CA TRP A 642 8.50 -6.27 5.08
C TRP A 642 8.36 -7.66 4.45
N SER A 643 7.46 -8.51 4.94
CA SER A 643 7.16 -9.83 4.33
C SER A 643 5.69 -10.22 4.41
N GLU A 644 5.14 -10.76 3.31
CA GLU A 644 3.83 -11.42 3.30
C GLU A 644 3.89 -12.83 3.94
N SER A 645 5.08 -13.40 4.10
CA SER A 645 5.24 -14.74 4.66
C SER A 645 5.05 -14.73 6.18
N ASP A 646 4.17 -15.59 6.69
CA ASP A 646 3.91 -15.74 8.13
C ASP A 646 5.12 -16.30 8.92
N LYS A 647 6.20 -16.66 8.21
CA LYS A 647 7.45 -17.19 8.76
C LYS A 647 8.51 -16.14 9.03
N LEU A 648 8.35 -14.91 8.53
CA LEU A 648 9.28 -13.80 8.72
C LEU A 648 8.57 -12.65 9.46
N GLN A 649 9.33 -11.89 10.26
CA GLN A 649 8.80 -10.71 10.94
C GLN A 649 9.40 -9.43 10.38
N ASP A 650 8.57 -8.39 10.24
CA ASP A 650 9.04 -7.05 9.86
C ASP A 650 10.08 -6.54 10.88
N GLY A 651 11.22 -6.08 10.37
CA GLY A 651 12.38 -5.67 11.17
C GLY A 651 13.23 -6.82 11.71
N GLU A 652 12.94 -8.09 11.37
CA GLU A 652 13.77 -9.23 11.76
C GLU A 652 15.18 -9.10 11.15
N ILE A 653 16.21 -9.24 11.99
CA ILE A 653 17.62 -9.17 11.58
C ILE A 653 18.25 -10.54 11.75
N MET A 654 18.87 -11.06 10.70
CA MET A 654 19.57 -12.34 10.72
C MET A 654 20.88 -12.29 9.91
N PRO A 655 21.87 -13.16 10.21
CA PRO A 655 23.07 -13.26 9.40
C PRO A 655 22.75 -13.68 7.96
N LEU A 656 23.54 -13.22 6.99
CA LEU A 656 23.39 -13.54 5.56
C LEU A 656 23.23 -15.04 5.31
N SER A 657 24.06 -15.89 5.91
CA SER A 657 24.03 -17.34 5.74
C SER A 657 22.78 -18.00 6.32
N VAL A 658 22.10 -17.34 7.26
CA VAL A 658 20.81 -17.77 7.78
C VAL A 658 19.72 -17.36 6.82
N ALA A 659 19.66 -16.07 6.44
CA ALA A 659 18.71 -15.56 5.45
C ALA A 659 18.77 -16.33 4.13
N ASN A 660 19.98 -16.57 3.63
CA ASN A 660 20.19 -17.28 2.37
C ASN A 660 19.55 -18.67 2.38
N ARG A 661 19.61 -19.40 3.50
CA ARG A 661 18.98 -20.71 3.65
C ARG A 661 17.47 -20.58 3.90
N VAL A 662 17.04 -19.66 4.77
CA VAL A 662 15.62 -19.46 5.07
C VAL A 662 14.84 -19.10 3.81
N PHE A 663 15.39 -18.21 2.98
CA PHE A 663 14.76 -17.79 1.72
C PHE A 663 14.67 -18.97 0.74
N GLU A 664 15.70 -19.82 0.66
CA GLU A 664 15.66 -21.05 -0.13
C GLU A 664 14.59 -22.05 0.35
N GLU A 665 14.47 -22.23 1.67
CA GLU A 665 13.48 -23.11 2.29
C GLU A 665 12.05 -22.60 2.05
N LEU A 666 11.81 -21.29 2.20
CA LEU A 666 10.50 -20.67 1.98
C LEU A 666 10.10 -20.69 0.50
N ASP A 667 11.02 -20.31 -0.40
CA ASP A 667 10.79 -20.36 -1.85
C ASP A 667 10.44 -21.80 -2.30
N THR A 668 11.24 -22.78 -1.89
CA THR A 668 11.03 -24.19 -2.24
C THR A 668 9.72 -24.73 -1.68
N ALA A 669 9.39 -24.41 -0.42
CA ALA A 669 8.17 -24.86 0.23
C ALA A 669 6.93 -24.30 -0.49
N GLN A 670 6.90 -22.99 -0.75
CA GLN A 670 5.79 -22.34 -1.44
C GLN A 670 5.64 -22.84 -2.88
N HIS A 671 6.76 -22.99 -3.60
CA HIS A 671 6.77 -23.54 -4.96
C HIS A 671 6.19 -24.96 -5.00
N THR A 672 6.57 -25.81 -4.04
CA THR A 672 6.09 -27.19 -3.93
C THR A 672 4.62 -27.26 -3.53
N ASP A 673 4.15 -26.39 -2.63
CA ASP A 673 2.77 -26.36 -2.18
C ASP A 673 1.81 -25.91 -3.29
N ARG A 674 2.26 -25.00 -4.17
CA ARG A 674 1.54 -24.57 -5.37
C ARG A 674 1.31 -25.68 -6.39
N GLU A 675 2.25 -26.63 -6.51
CA GLU A 675 2.13 -27.74 -7.45
C GLU A 675 1.12 -28.83 -7.00
N LYS A 676 0.51 -28.68 -5.81
CA LYS A 676 -0.49 -29.63 -5.31
C LYS A 676 -1.88 -29.38 -5.91
N ASP A 677 -2.54 -30.46 -6.34
CA ASP A 677 -3.92 -30.42 -6.82
C ASP A 677 -4.88 -29.85 -5.76
N GLY A 678 -5.58 -28.75 -6.09
CA GLY A 678 -6.56 -28.12 -5.22
C GLY A 678 -6.03 -26.97 -4.33
N TYR A 679 -4.84 -26.44 -4.60
CA TYR A 679 -4.31 -25.26 -3.91
C TYR A 679 -5.22 -24.02 -4.09
N THR A 680 -5.45 -23.30 -2.99
CA THR A 680 -6.34 -22.11 -2.91
C THR A 680 -5.67 -20.89 -2.27
N GLY A 681 -4.36 -20.94 -1.97
CA GLY A 681 -3.60 -19.84 -1.37
C GLY A 681 -3.03 -18.85 -2.39
N GLY A 682 -2.29 -17.85 -1.91
CA GLY A 682 -1.58 -16.86 -2.75
C GLY A 682 -0.49 -17.51 -3.62
N TRP A 683 -0.18 -16.90 -4.77
CA TRP A 683 0.79 -17.46 -5.73
C TRP A 683 2.23 -17.29 -5.27
N TYR A 684 2.52 -16.18 -4.58
CA TYR A 684 3.84 -15.81 -4.09
C TYR A 684 3.68 -15.08 -2.75
N ASP A 685 4.66 -15.23 -1.87
CA ASP A 685 4.79 -14.37 -0.69
C ASP A 685 5.91 -13.37 -0.97
N LYS A 686 5.54 -12.09 -1.13
CA LYS A 686 6.50 -11.02 -1.42
C LYS A 686 7.29 -10.64 -0.17
N THR A 687 8.60 -10.49 -0.31
CA THR A 687 9.48 -10.11 0.80
C THR A 687 10.51 -9.08 0.38
N ALA A 688 10.51 -7.93 1.05
CA ALA A 688 11.50 -6.87 0.89
C ALA A 688 12.60 -7.02 1.95
N PHE A 689 13.87 -6.87 1.55
CA PHE A 689 15.01 -7.06 2.42
C PHE A 689 16.10 -6.00 2.19
N ARG A 690 16.91 -5.76 3.23
CA ARG A 690 18.14 -4.99 3.17
C ARG A 690 19.32 -5.81 3.68
N ILE A 691 20.42 -5.85 2.93
CA ILE A 691 21.68 -6.45 3.32
C ILE A 691 22.63 -5.33 3.75
N ASP A 692 23.01 -5.29 5.02
CA ASP A 692 24.05 -4.41 5.54
C ASP A 692 25.40 -5.15 5.52
N PHE A 693 26.41 -4.58 4.86
CA PHE A 693 27.71 -5.23 4.65
C PHE A 693 28.90 -4.26 4.72
N THR A 694 30.12 -4.81 4.75
CA THR A 694 31.36 -4.04 4.62
C THR A 694 32.15 -4.57 3.43
N LEU A 695 32.24 -3.77 2.37
CA LEU A 695 32.99 -4.11 1.16
C LEU A 695 34.16 -3.15 1.00
N ASN A 696 35.37 -3.68 0.79
CA ASN A 696 36.60 -2.90 0.66
C ASN A 696 36.85 -1.94 1.85
N GLY A 697 36.45 -2.33 3.06
CA GLY A 697 36.58 -1.56 4.29
C GLY A 697 35.58 -0.40 4.44
N GLN A 698 34.63 -0.25 3.52
CA GLN A 698 33.55 0.73 3.60
C GLN A 698 32.23 0.04 3.96
N PRO A 699 31.49 0.52 4.97
CA PRO A 699 30.15 0.04 5.23
C PRO A 699 29.21 0.51 4.13
N ASP A 700 28.37 -0.39 3.64
CA ASP A 700 27.37 -0.10 2.61
C ASP A 700 26.16 -1.04 2.78
N ASN A 701 25.12 -0.84 1.98
CA ASN A 701 23.91 -1.65 2.02
C ASN A 701 23.38 -1.97 0.61
N TYR A 702 22.61 -3.04 0.51
CA TYR A 702 21.92 -3.47 -0.71
C TYR A 702 20.47 -3.79 -0.37
N GLU A 703 19.53 -3.21 -1.11
CA GLU A 703 18.11 -3.49 -0.96
C GLU A 703 17.56 -4.27 -2.15
N GLY A 704 16.61 -5.15 -1.89
CA GLY A 704 15.98 -5.96 -2.91
C GLY A 704 14.65 -6.55 -2.44
N ARG A 705 13.94 -7.16 -3.39
CA ARG A 705 12.69 -7.86 -3.15
C ARG A 705 12.72 -9.22 -3.82
N GLN A 706 12.37 -10.25 -3.06
CA GLN A 706 12.22 -11.62 -3.55
C GLN A 706 10.78 -12.09 -3.33
N ASP A 707 10.23 -12.80 -4.30
CA ASP A 707 8.88 -13.35 -4.27
C ASP A 707 8.96 -14.88 -4.05
N PHE A 708 8.67 -15.35 -2.83
CA PHE A 708 8.79 -16.78 -2.52
C PHE A 708 7.76 -17.60 -3.30
N GLY A 709 8.22 -18.65 -3.98
CA GLY A 709 7.41 -19.55 -4.82
C GLY A 709 7.71 -19.41 -6.32
N ASP A 710 8.54 -18.45 -6.72
CA ASP A 710 9.01 -18.26 -8.09
C ASP A 710 10.05 -19.31 -8.53
N GLY A 711 10.69 -19.98 -7.57
CA GLY A 711 11.69 -21.00 -7.82
C GLY A 711 13.10 -20.44 -8.09
N GLU A 712 13.35 -19.17 -7.73
CA GLU A 712 14.67 -18.55 -7.85
C GLU A 712 15.65 -18.97 -6.76
N GLY A 713 15.16 -19.63 -5.70
CA GLY A 713 15.95 -20.28 -4.66
C GLY A 713 16.47 -19.35 -3.57
N SER A 714 17.72 -19.54 -3.15
CA SER A 714 18.33 -18.78 -2.06
C SER A 714 18.48 -17.28 -2.36
N LEU A 715 18.53 -16.43 -1.33
CA LEU A 715 18.70 -14.98 -1.44
C LEU A 715 19.83 -14.56 -2.41
N VAL A 716 21.02 -15.14 -2.27
CA VAL A 716 22.17 -14.81 -3.12
C VAL A 716 21.97 -15.29 -4.56
N GLN A 717 21.25 -16.40 -4.75
CA GLN A 717 20.92 -16.92 -6.08
C GLN A 717 19.88 -16.03 -6.78
N HIS A 718 18.85 -15.58 -6.07
CA HIS A 718 17.87 -14.61 -6.53
C HIS A 718 18.54 -13.30 -7.00
N ILE A 719 19.39 -12.69 -6.16
CA ILE A 719 20.12 -11.47 -6.54
C ILE A 719 20.97 -11.70 -7.79
N GLN A 720 21.66 -12.84 -7.89
CA GLN A 720 22.45 -13.18 -9.08
C GLN A 720 21.56 -13.31 -10.32
N ASN A 721 20.44 -14.05 -10.22
CA ASN A 721 19.52 -14.29 -11.33
C ASN A 721 18.92 -12.98 -11.85
N TYR A 722 18.46 -12.12 -10.94
CA TYR A 722 17.90 -10.80 -11.23
C TYR A 722 18.88 -9.97 -12.07
N HIS A 723 20.11 -9.80 -11.60
CA HIS A 723 21.11 -9.00 -12.32
C HIS A 723 21.54 -9.65 -13.65
N GLU A 724 21.70 -10.97 -13.70
CA GLU A 724 22.03 -11.69 -14.93
C GLU A 724 20.95 -11.62 -16.02
N TYR A 725 19.67 -11.54 -15.62
CA TYR A 725 18.53 -11.38 -16.51
C TYR A 725 18.59 -10.01 -17.19
N TYR A 726 18.62 -8.94 -16.41
CA TYR A 726 18.59 -7.56 -16.92
C TYR A 726 19.85 -7.16 -17.70
N THR A 727 20.99 -7.82 -17.46
CA THR A 727 22.20 -7.62 -18.28
C THR A 727 21.99 -8.04 -19.75
N LYS A 728 21.02 -8.93 -20.01
CA LYS A 728 20.72 -9.51 -21.33
C LYS A 728 19.40 -9.01 -21.91
N ASP A 729 18.66 -8.18 -21.19
CA ASP A 729 17.32 -7.72 -21.57
C ASP A 729 17.41 -6.47 -22.47
N GLU A 730 17.05 -6.64 -23.75
CA GLU A 730 17.01 -5.54 -24.71
C GLU A 730 15.84 -4.57 -24.46
N ASN A 731 14.74 -5.01 -23.84
CA ASN A 731 13.63 -4.13 -23.48
C ASN A 731 14.05 -3.18 -22.35
N TRP A 732 14.69 -3.70 -21.30
CA TRP A 732 15.25 -2.90 -20.21
C TRP A 732 16.25 -1.86 -20.72
N LYS A 733 17.19 -2.28 -21.57
CA LYS A 733 18.14 -1.37 -22.21
C LYS A 733 17.43 -0.25 -22.98
N ASN A 734 16.41 -0.58 -23.76
CA ASN A 734 15.63 0.42 -24.50
C ASN A 734 14.86 1.34 -23.54
N PHE A 735 14.32 0.82 -22.44
CA PHE A 735 13.64 1.60 -21.41
C PHE A 735 14.57 2.60 -20.74
N VAL A 736 15.75 2.18 -20.27
CA VAL A 736 16.73 3.07 -19.63
C VAL A 736 17.22 4.13 -20.61
N LEU A 737 17.50 3.75 -21.86
CA LEU A 737 17.92 4.70 -22.91
C LEU A 737 16.83 5.72 -23.26
N HIS A 738 15.55 5.32 -23.28
CA HIS A 738 14.44 6.20 -23.64
C HIS A 738 14.07 7.17 -22.51
N ASN A 739 14.02 6.68 -21.26
CA ASN A 739 13.52 7.45 -20.12
C ASN A 739 14.61 8.19 -19.35
N LYS A 740 15.80 7.58 -19.19
CA LYS A 740 16.88 8.11 -18.35
C LYS A 740 18.12 8.51 -19.15
N GLY A 741 18.18 8.14 -20.43
CA GLY A 741 19.21 8.55 -21.37
C GLY A 741 20.48 7.68 -21.34
N PRO A 742 21.48 8.01 -22.19
CA PRO A 742 22.67 7.18 -22.40
C PRO A 742 23.60 7.09 -21.19
N GLU A 743 23.73 8.16 -20.40
CA GLU A 743 24.60 8.20 -19.22
C GLU A 743 24.08 7.27 -18.11
N ALA A 744 22.77 7.26 -17.89
CA ALA A 744 22.11 6.36 -16.94
C ALA A 744 22.25 4.88 -17.35
N TRP A 745 22.24 4.58 -18.66
CA TRP A 745 22.48 3.23 -19.15
C TRP A 745 23.90 2.73 -18.86
N GLU A 746 24.93 3.56 -19.07
CA GLU A 746 26.30 3.17 -18.73
C GLU A 746 26.49 3.00 -17.21
N GLN A 747 25.78 3.79 -16.40
CA GLN A 747 25.76 3.62 -14.94
C GLN A 747 25.08 2.31 -14.51
N ASP A 748 23.87 2.00 -15.01
CA ASP A 748 23.16 0.74 -14.74
C ASP A 748 24.02 -0.47 -15.11
N LYS A 749 24.67 -0.41 -16.28
CA LYS A 749 25.58 -1.47 -16.73
C LYS A 749 26.78 -1.65 -15.79
N ALA A 750 27.40 -0.57 -15.33
CA ALA A 750 28.54 -0.63 -14.43
C ALA A 750 28.14 -1.17 -13.04
N GLU A 751 26.97 -0.78 -12.53
CA GLU A 751 26.42 -1.27 -11.27
C GLU A 751 26.15 -2.77 -11.33
N ARG A 752 25.47 -3.24 -12.37
CA ARG A 752 25.18 -4.67 -12.57
C ARG A 752 26.45 -5.50 -12.74
N GLU A 753 27.46 -4.97 -13.45
CA GLU A 753 28.76 -5.61 -13.56
C GLU A 753 29.46 -5.73 -12.20
N MET A 754 29.43 -4.67 -11.38
CA MET A 754 29.98 -4.69 -10.02
C MET A 754 29.27 -5.72 -9.14
N VAL A 755 27.94 -5.76 -9.17
CA VAL A 755 27.17 -6.72 -8.37
C VAL A 755 27.54 -8.16 -8.74
N LEU A 756 27.58 -8.49 -10.04
CA LEU A 756 27.86 -9.84 -10.50
C LEU A 756 29.32 -10.27 -10.30
N THR A 757 30.28 -9.35 -10.41
CA THR A 757 31.72 -9.68 -10.40
C THR A 757 32.39 -9.50 -9.03
N GLU A 758 31.86 -8.66 -8.16
CA GLU A 758 32.42 -8.40 -6.83
C GLU A 758 31.45 -8.78 -5.70
N PHE A 759 30.23 -8.23 -5.71
CA PHE A 759 29.30 -8.39 -4.59
C PHE A 759 28.78 -9.82 -4.41
N ILE A 760 28.31 -10.48 -5.48
CA ILE A 760 27.83 -11.86 -5.41
C ILE A 760 28.94 -12.84 -4.94
N PRO A 761 30.16 -12.82 -5.49
CA PRO A 761 31.27 -13.61 -4.94
C PRO A 761 31.56 -13.34 -3.46
N TYR A 762 31.51 -12.08 -3.03
CA TYR A 762 31.68 -11.68 -1.64
C TYR A 762 30.62 -12.34 -0.73
N LEU A 763 29.33 -12.24 -1.09
CA LEU A 763 28.24 -12.88 -0.34
C LEU A 763 28.40 -14.40 -0.28
N LYS A 764 28.77 -15.05 -1.40
CA LYS A 764 29.01 -16.49 -1.45
C LYS A 764 30.15 -16.94 -0.55
N GLN A 765 31.24 -16.17 -0.48
CA GLN A 765 32.37 -16.50 0.39
C GLN A 765 32.00 -16.42 1.88
N HIS A 766 31.21 -15.41 2.28
CA HIS A 766 30.67 -15.33 3.63
C HIS A 766 29.77 -16.53 3.96
N CYS A 767 28.83 -16.89 3.07
CA CYS A 767 28.00 -18.08 3.24
C CYS A 767 28.83 -19.37 3.38
N ASN A 768 29.90 -19.53 2.60
CA ASN A 768 30.79 -20.68 2.68
C ASN A 768 31.54 -20.76 4.02
N LEU A 769 32.07 -19.64 4.51
CA LEU A 769 32.75 -19.57 5.81
C LEU A 769 31.77 -19.93 6.95
N SER A 770 30.54 -19.40 6.91
CA SER A 770 29.52 -19.72 7.90
C SER A 770 29.06 -21.18 7.84
N ALA A 771 29.04 -21.80 6.66
CA ALA A 771 28.79 -23.24 6.53
C ALA A 771 29.90 -24.08 7.18
N MET A 772 31.17 -23.71 6.99
CA MET A 772 32.32 -24.37 7.63
C MET A 772 32.27 -24.25 9.16
N GLU A 773 32.03 -23.05 9.68
CA GLU A 773 31.90 -22.78 11.11
C GLU A 773 30.74 -23.59 11.72
N ARG A 774 29.59 -23.61 11.07
CA ARG A 774 28.41 -24.38 11.52
C ARG A 774 28.69 -25.88 11.56
N ALA A 775 29.31 -26.44 10.53
CA ALA A 775 29.66 -27.86 10.49
C ALA A 775 30.63 -28.24 11.61
N ALA A 776 31.70 -27.45 11.80
CA ALA A 776 32.70 -27.67 12.85
C ALA A 776 32.09 -27.53 14.26
N THR A 777 31.29 -26.48 14.49
CA THR A 777 30.67 -26.22 15.80
C THR A 777 29.61 -27.27 16.15
N THR A 778 28.86 -27.75 15.15
CA THR A 778 27.88 -28.83 15.33
C THR A 778 28.59 -30.12 15.73
N ALA A 779 29.66 -30.50 15.01
CA ALA A 779 30.45 -31.69 15.33
C ALA A 779 31.09 -31.63 16.73
N LEU A 780 31.58 -30.45 17.14
CA LEU A 780 32.11 -30.21 18.49
C LEU A 780 31.03 -30.32 19.57
N ARG A 781 29.80 -29.87 19.30
CA ARG A 781 28.68 -29.88 20.25
C ARG A 781 28.08 -31.27 20.43
N GLU A 782 27.99 -32.04 19.35
CA GLU A 782 27.42 -33.39 19.37
C GLU A 782 28.32 -34.39 20.11
N GLY A 783 29.65 -34.16 20.13
CA GLY A 783 30.61 -34.60 21.16
C GLY A 783 30.76 -36.10 21.45
N GLN A 784 29.87 -36.95 20.97
CA GLN A 784 29.89 -38.39 21.15
C GLN A 784 30.73 -39.01 20.02
N ASN A 785 31.93 -39.49 20.36
CA ASN A 785 32.87 -40.22 19.49
C ASN A 785 33.81 -39.40 18.57
N ILE A 786 34.06 -38.12 18.83
CA ILE A 786 35.12 -37.38 18.11
C ILE A 786 36.49 -37.63 18.76
N SER A 787 37.52 -37.90 17.96
CA SER A 787 38.90 -38.07 18.43
C SER A 787 39.53 -36.72 18.85
N PRO A 788 40.61 -36.71 19.67
CA PRO A 788 41.33 -35.48 19.99
C PRO A 788 41.81 -34.70 18.76
N GLU A 789 42.23 -35.41 17.71
CA GLU A 789 42.70 -34.85 16.43
C GLU A 789 41.53 -34.22 15.66
N GLN A 790 40.37 -34.87 15.63
CA GLN A 790 39.15 -34.31 15.03
C GLN A 790 38.68 -33.06 15.78
N ALA A 791 38.72 -33.08 17.12
CA ALA A 791 38.40 -31.91 17.92
C ALA A 791 39.38 -30.76 17.66
N ALA A 792 40.69 -31.04 17.52
CA ALA A 792 41.69 -30.04 17.17
C ALA A 792 41.44 -29.44 15.78
N HIS A 793 41.12 -30.28 14.79
CA HIS A 793 40.77 -29.84 13.44
C HIS A 793 39.53 -28.94 13.43
N TYR A 794 38.43 -29.34 14.09
CA TYR A 794 37.22 -28.51 14.12
C TYR A 794 37.45 -27.17 14.83
N ASN A 795 38.23 -27.14 15.91
CA ASN A 795 38.62 -25.87 16.55
C ASN A 795 39.48 -25.00 15.61
N ALA A 796 40.38 -25.60 14.84
CA ALA A 796 41.16 -24.87 13.83
C ALA A 796 40.31 -24.35 12.68
N VAL A 797 39.25 -25.06 12.27
CA VAL A 797 38.29 -24.58 11.26
C VAL A 797 37.52 -23.36 11.78
N VAL A 798 37.07 -23.37 13.03
CA VAL A 798 36.42 -22.21 13.66
C VAL A 798 37.36 -21.00 13.70
N ALA A 799 38.62 -21.20 14.11
CA ALA A 799 39.63 -20.14 14.12
C ALA A 799 39.92 -19.61 12.71
N TYR A 800 40.03 -20.49 11.71
CA TYR A 800 40.21 -20.10 10.31
C TYR A 800 39.07 -19.21 9.80
N VAL A 801 37.81 -19.53 10.12
CA VAL A 801 36.67 -18.70 9.73
C VAL A 801 36.74 -17.31 10.36
N HIS A 802 37.04 -17.24 11.66
CA HIS A 802 37.22 -16.00 12.39
C HIS A 802 38.30 -15.11 11.76
N ASP A 803 39.43 -15.70 11.33
CA ASP A 803 40.54 -14.96 10.73
C ASP A 803 40.27 -14.53 9.27
N CYS A 804 39.43 -15.27 8.53
CA CYS A 804 39.13 -14.97 7.13
C CYS A 804 38.09 -13.87 6.92
N ARG A 805 37.08 -13.75 7.80
CA ARG A 805 36.00 -12.74 7.64
C ARG A 805 36.51 -11.28 7.54
N PRO A 806 37.45 -10.82 8.40
CA PRO A 806 38.02 -9.48 8.26
C PRO A 806 38.76 -9.26 6.94
N LEU A 807 39.41 -10.30 6.40
CA LEU A 807 40.13 -10.22 5.13
C LEU A 807 39.14 -9.99 3.98
N LEU A 808 38.01 -10.72 3.97
CA LEU A 808 36.94 -10.51 2.99
C LEU A 808 36.37 -9.09 3.06
N ASN A 809 36.09 -8.59 4.26
CA ASN A 809 35.53 -7.26 4.45
C ASN A 809 36.51 -6.15 4.02
N GLN A 810 37.82 -6.43 3.98
CA GLN A 810 38.86 -5.52 3.48
C GLN A 810 39.15 -5.68 1.97
N GLY A 811 38.39 -6.51 1.25
CA GLY A 811 38.58 -6.75 -0.19
C GLY A 811 39.68 -7.77 -0.52
N GLN A 812 40.13 -8.58 0.45
CA GLN A 812 41.11 -9.65 0.22
C GLN A 812 40.42 -10.99 -0.03
N TYR A 813 40.03 -11.24 -1.29
CA TYR A 813 39.27 -12.44 -1.69
C TYR A 813 40.10 -13.73 -1.83
N ASN A 814 41.44 -13.64 -1.81
CA ASN A 814 42.34 -14.79 -1.82
C ASN A 814 42.60 -15.26 -0.40
N LEU A 815 41.67 -16.05 0.13
CA LEU A 815 41.78 -16.59 1.49
C LEU A 815 42.91 -17.63 1.62
N PRO A 816 43.48 -17.82 2.83
CA PRO A 816 44.40 -18.91 3.13
C PRO A 816 43.77 -20.30 2.83
N GLU A 817 44.58 -21.35 2.70
CA GLU A 817 43.99 -22.70 2.59
C GLU A 817 43.32 -23.12 3.91
N PRO A 818 42.14 -23.75 3.85
CA PRO A 818 41.45 -24.22 5.06
C PRO A 818 42.25 -25.36 5.71
N PRO A 819 42.22 -25.47 7.06
CA PRO A 819 42.90 -26.55 7.77
C PRO A 819 42.36 -27.90 7.31
N LYS A 820 43.23 -28.89 7.08
CA LYS A 820 42.84 -30.24 6.67
C LYS A 820 42.95 -31.18 7.87
N LEU A 821 42.07 -32.18 7.97
CA LEU A 821 42.10 -33.13 9.10
C LEU A 821 43.43 -33.88 9.20
N ALA A 822 44.06 -34.17 8.05
CA ALA A 822 45.37 -34.82 7.97
C ALA A 822 46.50 -34.02 8.65
N ASP A 823 46.35 -32.70 8.80
CA ASP A 823 47.36 -31.85 9.44
C ASP A 823 47.47 -32.11 10.95
N PHE A 824 46.44 -32.72 11.56
CA PHE A 824 46.30 -32.96 12.99
C PHE A 824 46.59 -34.42 13.40
N ASP A 825 47.00 -35.28 12.47
CA ASP A 825 47.38 -36.66 12.78
C ASP A 825 48.77 -36.73 13.44
N GLN A 826 48.80 -36.89 14.75
CA GLN A 826 50.02 -36.92 15.54
C GLN A 826 50.97 -38.06 15.09
N SER A 827 50.45 -39.20 14.63
CA SER A 827 51.27 -40.31 14.17
C SER A 827 52.00 -40.00 12.87
N LEU A 828 51.35 -39.26 11.97
CA LEU A 828 51.93 -38.79 10.71
C LEU A 828 52.99 -37.71 10.95
N GLN A 829 52.74 -36.80 11.91
CA GLN A 829 53.69 -35.75 12.28
C GLN A 829 54.93 -36.32 12.96
N ASP A 830 54.76 -37.28 13.87
CA ASP A 830 55.87 -37.95 14.55
C ASP A 830 56.71 -38.78 13.55
N TYR A 831 56.06 -39.44 12.58
CA TYR A 831 56.75 -40.16 11.50
C TYR A 831 57.51 -39.21 10.55
N LYS A 832 56.91 -38.08 10.14
CA LYS A 832 57.59 -37.06 9.32
C LYS A 832 58.82 -36.48 10.05
N ALA A 833 58.69 -36.21 11.34
CA ALA A 833 59.79 -35.71 12.17
C ALA A 833 60.92 -36.75 12.33
N GLN A 834 60.56 -38.04 12.49
CA GLN A 834 61.54 -39.13 12.56
C GLN A 834 62.31 -39.29 11.25
N VAL A 835 61.61 -39.31 10.11
CA VAL A 835 62.23 -39.42 8.78
C VAL A 835 63.09 -38.19 8.48
N GLN A 836 62.65 -36.97 8.82
CA GLN A 836 63.48 -35.78 8.68
C GLN A 836 64.73 -35.80 9.57
N ALA A 837 64.64 -36.36 10.79
CA ALA A 837 65.79 -36.51 11.68
C ALA A 837 66.80 -37.54 11.16
N GLU A 838 66.34 -38.64 10.58
CA GLU A 838 67.20 -39.66 9.94
C GLU A 838 67.90 -39.08 8.69
N ILE A 839 67.16 -38.39 7.81
CA ILE A 839 67.75 -37.74 6.62
C ILE A 839 68.76 -36.66 7.04
N ALA A 840 68.49 -35.90 8.11
CA ALA A 840 69.43 -34.91 8.63
C ALA A 840 70.70 -35.53 9.22
N GLN A 841 70.59 -36.70 9.88
CA GLN A 841 71.75 -37.45 10.35
C GLN A 841 72.58 -38.00 9.19
N GLU A 842 71.95 -38.55 8.16
CA GLU A 842 72.65 -39.11 7.00
C GLU A 842 73.30 -38.02 6.14
N ALA A 843 72.63 -36.89 5.94
CA ALA A 843 73.20 -35.72 5.26
C ALA A 843 74.44 -35.18 6.02
N ALA A 844 74.35 -35.10 7.36
CA ALA A 844 75.46 -34.68 8.21
C ALA A 844 76.64 -35.67 8.17
N ALA A 845 76.37 -36.99 8.12
CA ALA A 845 77.38 -38.03 7.99
C ALA A 845 78.06 -38.02 6.60
N ALA A 846 77.31 -37.64 5.55
CA ALA A 846 77.83 -37.44 4.19
C ALA A 846 78.55 -36.09 4.01
N GLY A 847 78.54 -35.21 5.02
CA GLY A 847 79.18 -33.88 4.96
C GLY A 847 78.47 -32.89 4.02
N MET A 848 77.18 -33.11 3.75
CA MET A 848 76.36 -32.33 2.83
C MET A 848 75.20 -31.67 3.58
N THR A 849 74.59 -30.64 3.00
CA THR A 849 73.32 -30.10 3.50
C THR A 849 72.16 -31.05 3.17
N VAL A 850 71.07 -30.99 3.93
CA VAL A 850 69.88 -31.83 3.70
C VAL A 850 69.32 -31.63 2.29
N GLU A 851 69.40 -30.39 1.77
CA GLU A 851 68.99 -30.04 0.43
C GLU A 851 69.91 -30.63 -0.67
N GLU A 852 71.23 -30.68 -0.43
CA GLU A 852 72.19 -31.29 -1.34
C GLU A 852 72.10 -32.83 -1.34
N TYR A 853 71.81 -33.42 -0.18
CA TYR A 853 71.58 -34.86 -0.04
C TYR A 853 70.30 -35.31 -0.77
N ALA A 854 69.21 -34.54 -0.67
CA ALA A 854 67.94 -34.80 -1.38
C ALA A 854 68.02 -34.56 -2.92
N ALA A 855 69.02 -33.80 -3.38
CA ALA A 855 69.27 -33.53 -4.79
C ALA A 855 70.12 -34.62 -5.48
N ALA A 856 70.90 -35.40 -4.73
CA ALA A 856 71.83 -36.40 -5.27
C ALA A 856 71.17 -37.64 -5.87
N GLY A 857 69.89 -37.92 -5.57
CA GLY A 857 69.14 -39.06 -6.10
C GLY A 857 69.62 -40.40 -5.51
N PHE A 858 68.76 -41.06 -4.73
CA PHE A 858 69.10 -42.28 -4.00
C PHE A 858 68.98 -43.53 -4.91
N GLU A 859 70.07 -44.31 -5.04
CA GLU A 859 70.01 -45.75 -5.34
C GLU A 859 70.51 -46.48 -4.09
N ALA A 860 69.63 -47.20 -3.40
CA ALA A 860 70.02 -48.02 -2.26
C ALA A 860 70.72 -49.31 -2.75
N PRO A 861 71.78 -49.81 -2.08
CA PRO A 861 72.31 -51.13 -2.37
C PRO A 861 71.28 -52.21 -1.96
N GLN A 862 70.82 -53.02 -2.91
CA GLN A 862 69.99 -54.19 -2.63
C GLN A 862 70.72 -55.14 -1.68
N GLN A 863 70.17 -55.32 -0.49
CA GLN A 863 70.61 -56.36 0.44
C GLN A 863 69.97 -57.68 0.00
N ASP A 864 70.78 -58.71 -0.25
CA ASP A 864 70.27 -60.04 -0.57
C ASP A 864 69.33 -60.53 0.55
N SER A 865 68.18 -61.13 0.20
CA SER A 865 67.16 -61.60 1.16
C SER A 865 66.53 -62.93 0.70
N PHE A 866 65.75 -63.57 1.56
CA PHE A 866 64.95 -64.75 1.20
C PHE A 866 63.56 -64.70 1.83
N SER A 867 62.61 -65.37 1.17
CA SER A 867 61.20 -65.44 1.56
C SER A 867 60.73 -66.90 1.55
N ILE A 868 59.92 -67.30 2.53
CA ILE A 868 59.35 -68.64 2.66
C ILE A 868 57.84 -68.57 2.41
N TYR A 869 57.38 -69.43 1.52
CA TYR A 869 56.00 -69.56 1.11
C TYR A 869 55.48 -70.96 1.46
N GLN A 870 54.32 -71.02 2.10
CA GLN A 870 53.65 -72.26 2.48
C GLN A 870 52.23 -72.31 1.88
N LEU A 871 51.76 -73.50 1.51
CA LEU A 871 50.43 -73.67 0.94
C LEU A 871 49.34 -73.18 1.92
N ARG A 872 48.34 -72.48 1.38
CA ARG A 872 47.17 -72.03 2.15
C ARG A 872 46.42 -73.24 2.71
N ASN A 873 45.93 -73.14 3.94
CA ASN A 873 45.19 -74.23 4.57
C ASN A 873 43.71 -74.24 4.14
N GLU A 874 43.45 -74.46 2.86
CA GLU A 874 42.11 -74.46 2.24
C GLU A 874 41.84 -75.79 1.50
N ASP A 875 40.57 -76.13 1.25
CA ASP A 875 40.20 -77.37 0.57
C ASP A 875 40.75 -77.45 -0.87
N SER A 876 40.94 -76.30 -1.52
CA SER A 876 41.48 -76.15 -2.88
C SER A 876 42.95 -76.54 -3.03
N THR A 877 43.72 -76.51 -1.94
CA THR A 877 45.16 -76.85 -1.95
C THR A 877 45.42 -78.26 -1.45
N ARG A 878 44.39 -79.04 -1.12
CA ARG A 878 44.52 -80.37 -0.51
C ARG A 878 45.40 -81.32 -1.32
N ASP A 879 45.27 -81.29 -2.64
CA ASP A 879 46.02 -82.17 -3.56
C ASP A 879 47.48 -81.71 -3.79
N TYR A 880 47.87 -80.55 -3.23
CA TYR A 880 49.23 -80.01 -3.33
C TYR A 880 50.09 -80.34 -2.11
N ARG A 881 49.48 -80.70 -0.98
CA ARG A 881 50.18 -80.80 0.32
C ARG A 881 51.06 -82.03 0.39
N PHE A 882 52.33 -81.83 0.73
CA PHE A 882 53.35 -82.88 0.87
C PHE A 882 53.60 -83.71 -0.40
N GLU A 883 53.19 -83.22 -1.57
CA GLU A 883 53.34 -83.94 -2.82
C GLU A 883 54.71 -83.61 -3.46
N PRO A 884 55.56 -84.62 -3.79
CA PRO A 884 56.81 -84.39 -4.50
C PRO A 884 56.57 -83.71 -5.85
N TYR A 885 57.53 -82.89 -6.32
CA TYR A 885 57.34 -82.06 -7.51
C TYR A 885 57.02 -82.89 -8.76
N ASP A 886 57.70 -84.03 -8.95
CA ASP A 886 57.45 -84.95 -10.08
C ASP A 886 56.00 -85.48 -10.10
N ARG A 887 55.37 -85.68 -8.93
CA ARG A 887 53.99 -86.14 -8.84
C ARG A 887 52.97 -85.02 -9.04
N LEU A 888 53.28 -83.80 -8.62
CA LEU A 888 52.49 -82.62 -9.00
C LEU A 888 52.46 -82.44 -10.52
N GLN A 889 53.62 -82.57 -11.18
CA GLN A 889 53.70 -82.51 -12.64
C GLN A 889 52.93 -83.64 -13.33
N ALA A 890 53.03 -84.87 -12.81
CA ALA A 890 52.30 -86.02 -13.36
C ALA A 890 50.76 -85.90 -13.19
N ALA A 891 50.31 -85.19 -12.15
CA ALA A 891 48.91 -84.86 -11.91
C ALA A 891 48.41 -83.66 -12.75
N GLY A 892 49.29 -83.01 -13.53
CA GLY A 892 48.97 -81.83 -14.33
C GLY A 892 48.84 -80.55 -13.50
N LEU A 893 49.35 -80.53 -12.27
CA LEU A 893 49.32 -79.39 -11.36
C LEU A 893 50.65 -78.61 -11.44
N THR A 894 50.57 -77.29 -11.32
CA THR A 894 51.73 -76.38 -11.30
C THR A 894 51.89 -75.70 -9.96
N VAL A 895 53.12 -75.36 -9.58
CA VAL A 895 53.43 -74.62 -8.36
C VAL A 895 53.08 -73.13 -8.58
N ASP A 896 51.79 -72.81 -8.42
CA ASP A 896 51.24 -71.46 -8.60
C ASP A 896 51.32 -70.67 -7.30
N LYS A 897 51.95 -69.48 -7.33
CA LYS A 897 52.11 -68.58 -6.17
C LYS A 897 50.78 -68.22 -5.50
N ALA A 898 49.66 -68.21 -6.24
CA ALA A 898 48.34 -67.94 -5.68
C ALA A 898 47.89 -68.94 -4.60
N ASN A 899 48.39 -70.18 -4.64
CA ASN A 899 48.05 -71.22 -3.67
C ASN A 899 48.84 -71.11 -2.36
N TYR A 900 49.80 -70.19 -2.30
CA TYR A 900 50.73 -70.04 -1.19
C TYR A 900 50.48 -68.73 -0.44
N THR A 901 50.95 -68.71 0.80
CA THR A 901 51.05 -67.52 1.65
C THR A 901 52.52 -67.35 1.99
N GLU A 902 53.02 -66.13 1.87
CA GLU A 902 54.32 -65.77 2.41
C GLU A 902 54.24 -65.77 3.93
N VAL A 903 54.96 -66.68 4.57
CA VAL A 903 54.91 -66.86 6.04
C VAL A 903 56.10 -66.23 6.74
N TYR A 904 57.15 -65.88 6.00
CA TYR A 904 58.39 -65.32 6.53
C TYR A 904 59.27 -64.70 5.45
N ALA A 905 59.95 -63.60 5.76
CA ALA A 905 61.00 -63.01 4.93
C ALA A 905 62.12 -62.46 5.83
N ALA A 906 63.39 -62.62 5.42
CA ALA A 906 64.54 -62.11 6.16
C ALA A 906 65.76 -61.83 5.27
N PRO A 907 66.70 -60.97 5.71
CA PRO A 907 67.97 -60.76 5.01
C PRO A 907 68.77 -62.07 4.90
N LEU A 908 69.40 -62.27 3.75
CA LEU A 908 70.21 -63.45 3.47
C LEU A 908 71.65 -63.17 3.88
N THR A 909 72.11 -63.84 4.92
CA THR A 909 73.49 -63.69 5.39
C THR A 909 74.45 -64.28 4.35
N ALA A 910 75.52 -63.56 4.03
CA ALA A 910 76.49 -63.98 3.00
C ALA A 910 77.03 -65.40 3.28
N GLY A 911 76.90 -66.31 2.30
CA GLY A 911 77.31 -67.72 2.41
C GLY A 911 76.22 -68.69 2.89
N THR A 912 75.01 -68.21 3.21
CA THR A 912 73.87 -69.07 3.58
C THR A 912 73.38 -69.85 2.36
N THR A 913 73.24 -71.17 2.51
CA THR A 913 72.68 -72.07 1.47
C THR A 913 71.20 -72.37 1.72
N LEU A 914 70.48 -72.91 0.73
CA LEU A 914 69.09 -73.38 0.90
C LEU A 914 68.98 -74.44 1.99
N GLU A 915 70.01 -75.28 2.15
CA GLU A 915 70.11 -76.29 3.19
C GLU A 915 70.30 -75.67 4.59
N ASP A 916 71.00 -74.54 4.69
CA ASP A 916 71.10 -73.78 5.94
C ASP A 916 69.76 -73.14 6.31
N ILE A 917 69.00 -72.63 5.33
CA ILE A 917 67.63 -72.14 5.53
C ILE A 917 66.75 -73.32 5.99
N TYR A 918 66.75 -74.44 5.26
CA TYR A 918 66.01 -75.64 5.64
C TYR A 918 66.33 -76.10 7.07
N ARG A 919 67.60 -76.15 7.45
CA ARG A 919 68.03 -76.52 8.81
C ARG A 919 67.51 -75.54 9.85
N THR A 920 67.64 -74.24 9.59
CA THR A 920 67.19 -73.17 10.50
C THR A 920 65.68 -73.31 10.77
N PHE A 921 64.86 -73.42 9.73
CA PHE A 921 63.40 -73.48 9.88
C PHE A 921 62.85 -74.84 10.31
N ASN A 922 63.70 -75.86 10.49
CA ASN A 922 63.34 -77.16 11.04
C ASN A 922 63.87 -77.43 12.45
N VAL A 923 64.99 -76.81 12.84
CA VAL A 923 65.67 -77.09 14.12
C VAL A 923 65.65 -75.88 15.06
N ASP A 924 65.95 -74.69 14.54
CA ASP A 924 66.19 -73.48 15.33
C ASP A 924 65.47 -72.26 14.69
N TYR A 925 64.15 -72.39 14.47
CA TYR A 925 63.41 -71.35 13.74
C TYR A 925 63.27 -70.05 14.57
N PRO A 926 63.29 -68.86 13.92
CA PRO A 926 63.13 -67.57 14.58
C PRO A 926 61.84 -67.43 15.40
N ALA A 927 61.86 -66.66 16.50
CA ALA A 927 60.70 -66.53 17.41
C ALA A 927 59.47 -65.86 16.76
N ASP A 928 59.70 -65.07 15.71
CA ASP A 928 58.72 -64.40 14.88
C ASP A 928 58.23 -65.24 13.70
N PHE A 929 58.84 -66.39 13.41
CA PHE A 929 58.34 -67.34 12.41
C PHE A 929 56.99 -67.92 12.83
N LYS A 930 55.95 -67.64 12.04
CA LYS A 930 54.57 -68.10 12.30
C LYS A 930 54.13 -69.27 11.40
N GLY A 931 54.99 -69.70 10.47
CA GLY A 931 54.77 -70.87 9.62
C GLY A 931 55.03 -72.20 10.33
N HIS A 932 54.74 -73.31 9.63
CA HIS A 932 55.17 -74.63 10.08
C HIS A 932 56.62 -74.92 9.65
N SER A 933 57.22 -75.98 10.20
CA SER A 933 58.55 -76.43 9.80
C SER A 933 58.62 -76.68 8.29
N LEU A 934 59.74 -76.29 7.69
CA LEU A 934 59.92 -76.32 6.23
C LEU A 934 59.85 -77.76 5.71
N SER A 935 58.88 -78.05 4.84
CA SER A 935 58.50 -79.40 4.45
C SER A 935 58.21 -79.53 2.95
N VAL A 936 58.03 -80.76 2.47
CA VAL A 936 57.64 -81.01 1.06
C VAL A 936 56.40 -80.19 0.76
N SER A 937 56.38 -79.47 -0.36
CA SER A 937 55.35 -78.49 -0.75
C SER A 937 55.50 -77.06 -0.27
N ASP A 938 56.58 -76.72 0.41
CA ASP A 938 56.95 -75.32 0.68
C ASP A 938 57.86 -74.76 -0.41
N VAL A 939 57.87 -73.43 -0.61
CA VAL A 939 58.74 -72.75 -1.58
C VAL A 939 59.60 -71.69 -0.90
N VAL A 940 60.90 -71.73 -1.14
CA VAL A 940 61.86 -70.69 -0.71
C VAL A 940 62.25 -69.85 -1.92
N VAL A 941 62.03 -68.54 -1.84
CA VAL A 941 62.48 -67.58 -2.87
C VAL A 941 63.72 -66.86 -2.36
N LEU A 942 64.80 -66.91 -3.13
CA LEU A 942 66.02 -66.14 -2.86
C LEU A 942 66.03 -64.88 -3.73
N HIS A 943 66.26 -63.73 -3.12
CA HIS A 943 66.43 -62.43 -3.74
C HIS A 943 67.92 -62.07 -3.67
N GLN A 944 68.70 -62.40 -4.72
CA GLN A 944 70.16 -62.22 -4.72
C GLN A 944 70.64 -61.47 -5.96
N ASN A 945 71.49 -60.45 -5.81
CA ASN A 945 72.06 -59.67 -6.92
C ASN A 945 70.99 -59.16 -7.93
N GLY A 946 69.81 -58.77 -7.44
CA GLY A 946 68.70 -58.30 -8.27
C GLY A 946 67.99 -59.36 -9.11
N GLN A 947 68.20 -60.65 -8.81
CA GLN A 947 67.47 -61.76 -9.41
C GLN A 947 66.77 -62.61 -8.36
N ASP A 948 65.51 -62.93 -8.64
CA ASP A 948 64.69 -63.81 -7.82
C ASP A 948 64.77 -65.25 -8.34
N THR A 949 65.01 -66.21 -7.44
CA THR A 949 64.95 -67.64 -7.76
C THR A 949 64.07 -68.37 -6.76
N ALA A 950 63.06 -69.09 -7.25
CA ALA A 950 62.14 -69.87 -6.42
C ALA A 950 62.54 -71.34 -6.39
N HIS A 951 62.55 -71.93 -5.20
CA HIS A 951 63.02 -73.29 -4.91
C HIS A 951 61.97 -74.05 -4.09
N TYR A 952 61.35 -75.05 -4.70
CA TYR A 952 60.38 -75.94 -4.09
C TYR A 952 61.09 -76.97 -3.21
N CYS A 953 60.67 -77.09 -1.96
CA CYS A 953 61.16 -78.13 -1.05
C CYS A 953 60.56 -79.47 -1.48
N ASP A 954 61.42 -80.39 -1.94
CA ASP A 954 61.02 -81.72 -2.40
C ASP A 954 61.41 -82.78 -1.36
N SER A 955 60.98 -84.01 -1.59
CA SER A 955 61.30 -85.22 -0.82
C SER A 955 62.81 -85.45 -0.64
N VAL A 956 63.64 -84.93 -1.54
CA VAL A 956 65.10 -84.89 -1.42
C VAL A 956 65.62 -83.55 -1.98
N GLY A 957 65.97 -82.61 -1.10
CA GLY A 957 66.56 -81.32 -1.48
C GLY A 957 65.55 -80.32 -2.06
N PHE A 958 66.05 -79.38 -2.86
CA PHE A 958 65.26 -78.31 -3.46
C PHE A 958 65.23 -78.42 -4.98
N GLN A 959 64.05 -78.21 -5.57
CA GLN A 959 63.83 -78.16 -7.01
C GLN A 959 63.49 -76.74 -7.43
N GLN A 960 64.22 -76.18 -8.40
CA GLN A 960 63.95 -74.82 -8.88
C GLN A 960 62.64 -74.78 -9.67
N VAL A 961 61.74 -73.85 -9.31
CA VAL A 961 60.37 -73.70 -9.86
C VAL A 961 60.17 -72.28 -10.41
N PRO A 962 60.78 -71.94 -11.56
CA PRO A 962 60.70 -70.59 -12.13
C PRO A 962 59.27 -70.16 -12.49
N GLU A 963 58.35 -71.10 -12.69
CA GLU A 963 56.92 -70.84 -12.89
C GLU A 963 56.27 -70.16 -11.67
N PHE A 964 56.78 -70.36 -10.46
CA PHE A 964 56.26 -69.71 -9.25
C PHE A 964 56.43 -68.19 -9.28
N LEU A 965 57.37 -67.67 -10.09
CA LEU A 965 57.62 -66.24 -10.25
C LEU A 965 56.87 -65.63 -11.45
N ARG A 966 56.08 -66.42 -12.19
CA ARG A 966 55.28 -65.93 -13.34
C ARG A 966 53.87 -65.59 -12.90
N GLU A 967 53.45 -64.34 -13.12
CA GLU A 967 52.05 -63.94 -12.90
C GLU A 967 51.12 -64.56 -13.96
N ASN A 968 49.99 -65.12 -13.53
CA ASN A 968 49.03 -65.80 -14.38
C ASN A 968 48.08 -64.78 -15.06
N PRO A 969 48.16 -64.57 -16.39
CA PRO A 969 47.50 -63.47 -17.09
C PRO A 969 45.96 -63.57 -17.19
N LEU A 970 45.35 -64.66 -16.71
CA LEU A 970 43.90 -64.86 -16.77
C LEU A 970 43.14 -64.20 -15.60
N ARG A 971 43.82 -63.81 -14.52
CA ARG A 971 43.19 -63.21 -13.34
C ARG A 971 42.93 -61.71 -13.50
N THR A 972 43.69 -61.03 -14.36
CA THR A 972 43.49 -59.61 -14.72
C THR A 972 42.19 -59.40 -15.51
N ALA A 973 41.65 -60.45 -16.13
CA ALA A 973 40.40 -60.40 -16.89
C ALA A 973 39.14 -60.59 -16.02
N GLU A 974 39.22 -61.31 -14.89
CA GLU A 974 38.04 -61.54 -14.02
C GLU A 974 37.81 -60.42 -12.99
N LEU A 975 38.85 -59.68 -12.60
CA LEU A 975 38.75 -58.51 -11.70
C LEU A 975 38.35 -57.21 -12.42
N SER A 976 38.13 -57.23 -13.75
CA SER A 976 37.80 -56.04 -14.55
C SER A 976 36.32 -55.91 -14.94
N ILE A 977 35.43 -56.77 -14.41
CA ILE A 977 33.98 -56.73 -14.71
C ILE A 977 33.12 -56.21 -13.55
N GLU A 978 33.65 -56.14 -12.32
CA GLU A 978 32.97 -55.49 -11.20
C GLU A 978 33.82 -54.30 -10.73
N GLN A 979 33.22 -53.10 -10.78
CA GLN A 979 33.81 -51.77 -10.51
C GLN A 979 34.47 -51.10 -11.73
N ASN A 980 33.65 -50.45 -12.56
CA ASN A 980 34.05 -49.23 -13.26
C ASN A 980 32.83 -48.44 -13.77
N GLU A 981 32.29 -47.57 -12.91
CA GLU A 981 31.90 -46.23 -13.35
C GLU A 981 32.80 -45.23 -12.63
N ASN A 982 33.66 -44.59 -13.43
CA ASN A 982 34.62 -43.51 -13.15
C ASN A 982 36.07 -43.94 -12.97
N MET A 983 36.77 -44.15 -14.10
CA MET A 983 38.12 -43.63 -14.36
C MET A 983 38.52 -43.90 -15.83
N ILE A 984 38.47 -42.87 -16.68
CA ILE A 984 39.41 -42.75 -17.81
C ILE A 984 39.94 -41.31 -17.79
N ASP A 985 41.10 -41.12 -17.17
CA ASP A 985 42.22 -40.46 -17.85
C ASP A 985 43.57 -40.82 -17.18
N GLY A 986 44.58 -41.09 -18.00
CA GLY A 986 45.98 -40.90 -17.63
C GLY A 986 46.73 -42.04 -16.91
N VAL A 987 46.88 -43.20 -17.53
CA VAL A 987 47.99 -44.12 -17.23
C VAL A 987 49.30 -43.41 -17.60
N LEU A 988 50.14 -43.07 -16.61
CA LEU A 988 51.62 -43.08 -16.61
C LEU A 988 52.16 -42.45 -15.29
N ASN A 989 52.08 -43.18 -14.18
CA ASN A 989 53.07 -43.18 -13.07
C ASN A 989 52.59 -44.13 -11.96
N ASN A 990 53.18 -45.33 -11.89
CA ASN A 990 52.94 -46.29 -10.80
C ASN A 990 53.80 -45.98 -9.56
N ALA A 991 53.92 -44.70 -9.17
CA ALA A 991 54.50 -44.34 -7.88
C ALA A 991 53.35 -44.26 -6.85
N PRO A 992 53.43 -44.97 -5.71
CA PRO A 992 52.38 -44.94 -4.71
C PRO A 992 52.19 -43.52 -4.19
N SER A 993 50.94 -43.09 -4.06
CA SER A 993 50.60 -41.77 -3.54
C SER A 993 50.99 -41.65 -2.06
N LEU A 994 51.16 -40.42 -1.57
CA LEU A 994 51.51 -40.19 -0.16
C LEU A 994 50.51 -40.86 0.79
N GLY A 995 49.22 -40.86 0.43
CA GLY A 995 48.15 -41.52 1.18
C GLY A 995 48.20 -43.04 1.16
N GLU A 996 48.66 -43.67 0.07
CA GLU A 996 48.85 -45.12 0.00
C GLU A 996 50.08 -45.57 0.81
N LEU A 997 51.15 -44.76 0.81
CA LEU A 997 52.33 -45.00 1.64
C LEU A 997 51.99 -44.83 3.13
N GLU A 998 51.18 -43.83 3.48
CA GLU A 998 50.71 -43.60 4.84
C GLU A 998 49.81 -44.73 5.36
N ALA A 999 48.92 -45.27 4.51
CA ALA A 999 48.11 -46.43 4.86
C ALA A 999 48.96 -47.68 5.12
N LYS A 1000 50.03 -47.88 4.34
CA LYS A 1000 51.00 -48.97 4.55
C LYS A 1000 51.83 -48.78 5.83
N ALA A 1001 52.24 -47.54 6.13
CA ALA A 1001 52.90 -47.20 7.39
C ALA A 1001 52.03 -47.54 8.61
N LYS A 1002 50.75 -47.15 8.55
CA LYS A 1002 49.76 -47.40 9.63
C LYS A 1002 49.41 -48.88 9.78
N ALA A 1003 49.54 -49.67 8.71
CA ALA A 1003 49.41 -51.12 8.74
C ALA A 1003 50.65 -51.83 9.32
N GLY A 1004 51.73 -51.09 9.63
CA GLY A 1004 52.99 -51.65 10.12
C GLY A 1004 53.89 -52.25 9.03
N GLU A 1005 53.60 -51.97 7.76
CA GLU A 1005 54.41 -52.41 6.63
C GLU A 1005 55.60 -51.45 6.41
N GLN A 1006 56.76 -52.01 6.04
CA GLN A 1006 57.95 -51.23 5.72
C GLN A 1006 57.75 -50.46 4.42
N ILE A 1007 57.79 -49.13 4.47
CA ILE A 1007 57.66 -48.24 3.30
C ILE A 1007 59.03 -47.76 2.82
N SER A 1008 59.22 -47.73 1.50
CA SER A 1008 60.47 -47.28 0.91
C SER A 1008 60.63 -45.76 1.01
N LEU A 1009 61.77 -45.31 1.54
CA LEU A 1009 62.15 -43.89 1.59
C LEU A 1009 62.23 -43.27 0.19
N THR A 1010 62.50 -44.07 -0.86
CA THR A 1010 62.50 -43.59 -2.26
C THR A 1010 61.10 -43.29 -2.77
N ASP A 1011 60.11 -44.08 -2.37
CA ASP A 1011 58.72 -43.91 -2.81
C ASP A 1011 58.08 -42.74 -2.07
N LEU A 1012 58.42 -42.56 -0.79
CA LEU A 1012 58.03 -41.39 0.00
C LEU A 1012 58.64 -40.10 -0.57
N ALA A 1013 59.94 -40.10 -0.91
CA ALA A 1013 60.61 -38.95 -1.51
C ALA A 1013 60.08 -38.62 -2.91
N ALA A 1014 59.71 -39.62 -3.71
CA ALA A 1014 59.09 -39.46 -5.02
C ALA A 1014 57.65 -38.92 -4.92
N ALA A 1015 56.85 -39.42 -3.96
CA ALA A 1015 55.49 -38.95 -3.69
C ALA A 1015 55.46 -37.49 -3.21
N VAL A 1016 56.35 -37.11 -2.30
CA VAL A 1016 56.50 -35.72 -1.82
C VAL A 1016 56.93 -34.77 -2.95
N LYS A 1017 57.90 -35.16 -3.78
CA LYS A 1017 58.32 -34.37 -4.97
C LYS A 1017 57.23 -34.25 -6.03
N ALA A 1018 56.32 -35.23 -6.14
CA ALA A 1018 55.20 -35.19 -7.09
C ALA A 1018 54.10 -34.22 -6.63
N GLU A 1019 53.85 -34.14 -5.31
CA GLU A 1019 52.89 -33.23 -4.69
C GLU A 1019 53.34 -31.76 -4.78
N GLU A 1020 54.64 -31.49 -4.60
CA GLU A 1020 55.22 -30.14 -4.74
C GLU A 1020 55.25 -29.62 -6.20
N LYS A 1021 55.15 -30.50 -7.20
CA LYS A 1021 55.24 -30.15 -8.64
C LYS A 1021 53.89 -29.99 -9.34
N ALA A 1022 52.76 -30.20 -8.67
CA ALA A 1022 51.45 -30.04 -9.30
C ALA A 1022 51.18 -28.56 -9.67
N PRO A 1023 50.92 -28.22 -10.94
CA PRO A 1023 50.74 -26.83 -11.36
C PRO A 1023 49.37 -26.28 -10.94
N LYS A 1024 49.35 -25.05 -10.37
CA LYS A 1024 48.15 -24.24 -10.15
C LYS A 1024 47.40 -24.06 -11.49
N ALA A 1025 46.22 -24.68 -11.61
CA ALA A 1025 45.43 -24.66 -12.84
C ALA A 1025 45.00 -23.25 -13.24
N LYS A 1026 45.27 -22.88 -14.50
CA LYS A 1026 44.70 -21.72 -15.19
C LYS A 1026 43.77 -22.17 -16.32
N LYS A 1027 42.57 -21.58 -16.29
CA LYS A 1027 41.75 -21.06 -17.40
C LYS A 1027 40.91 -22.02 -18.27
N SER A 1028 39.70 -21.51 -18.56
CA SER A 1028 39.02 -21.41 -19.86
C SER A 1028 37.82 -22.32 -20.17
N ARG A 1029 36.66 -21.65 -20.26
CA ARG A 1029 35.77 -21.55 -21.43
C ARG A 1029 35.22 -22.86 -22.02
N ALA A 1030 34.07 -23.31 -21.51
CA ALA A 1030 33.24 -24.30 -22.18
C ALA A 1030 32.35 -23.64 -23.25
N ALA A 1031 32.39 -24.21 -24.46
CA ALA A 1031 31.51 -23.91 -25.58
C ALA A 1031 30.16 -24.62 -25.42
N LYS A 1032 29.10 -23.99 -25.96
CA LYS A 1032 27.69 -24.40 -25.94
C LYS A 1032 27.44 -25.86 -26.39
N PRO A 1033 26.42 -26.53 -25.82
CA PRO A 1033 25.97 -27.84 -26.28
C PRO A 1033 25.10 -27.75 -27.56
N LYS A 1034 25.31 -28.68 -28.49
CA LYS A 1034 24.39 -28.97 -29.61
C LYS A 1034 23.25 -29.86 -29.12
N LYS A 1035 22.01 -29.46 -29.40
CA LYS A 1035 20.78 -30.27 -29.23
C LYS A 1035 20.86 -31.59 -30.02
N PRO A 1036 20.42 -32.73 -29.46
CA PRO A 1036 20.00 -33.89 -30.23
C PRO A 1036 18.62 -33.64 -30.88
N SER A 1037 18.41 -34.22 -32.06
CA SER A 1037 17.23 -33.99 -32.89
C SER A 1037 15.95 -34.66 -32.37
N ILE A 1038 14.82 -33.97 -32.57
CA ILE A 1038 13.41 -34.37 -32.33
C ILE A 1038 13.03 -35.78 -32.84
N ARG A 1039 13.83 -36.38 -33.73
CA ARG A 1039 13.62 -37.73 -34.26
C ARG A 1039 13.93 -38.88 -33.29
N ALA A 1040 14.75 -38.65 -32.26
CA ALA A 1040 15.04 -39.68 -31.25
C ALA A 1040 14.01 -39.69 -30.09
N GLN A 1041 13.32 -38.56 -29.86
CA GLN A 1041 12.27 -38.45 -28.83
C GLN A 1041 10.91 -38.99 -29.32
N LEU A 1042 10.67 -39.00 -30.64
CA LEU A 1042 9.45 -39.53 -31.25
C LEU A 1042 9.40 -41.07 -31.37
N ASP A 1043 10.53 -41.76 -31.27
CA ASP A 1043 10.59 -43.23 -31.33
C ASP A 1043 10.47 -43.91 -29.96
N ALA A 1044 10.68 -43.18 -28.86
CA ALA A 1044 10.42 -43.66 -27.50
C ALA A 1044 8.93 -43.58 -27.12
N ALA A 1045 8.22 -42.54 -27.57
CA ALA A 1045 6.79 -42.35 -27.29
C ALA A 1045 5.86 -43.29 -28.08
N LYS A 1046 6.34 -43.95 -29.15
CA LYS A 1046 5.56 -44.91 -29.95
C LYS A 1046 5.59 -46.36 -29.44
N LYS A 1047 6.45 -46.69 -28.47
CA LYS A 1047 6.59 -48.06 -27.94
C LYS A 1047 5.83 -48.33 -26.64
N GLU A 1048 5.34 -47.32 -25.93
CA GLU A 1048 4.55 -47.53 -24.71
C GLU A 1048 3.01 -47.51 -24.91
N GLN A 1049 2.50 -47.07 -26.06
CA GLN A 1049 1.04 -47.05 -26.34
C GLN A 1049 0.47 -48.33 -26.97
N SER A 1050 1.20 -49.45 -26.97
CA SER A 1050 0.72 -50.71 -27.57
C SER A 1050 0.85 -51.91 -26.65
N LYS A 1051 0.08 -51.94 -25.56
CA LYS A 1051 -0.42 -53.18 -24.91
C LYS A 1051 -1.43 -52.84 -23.80
N GLN A 1052 -2.71 -52.79 -24.16
CA GLN A 1052 -3.81 -53.60 -23.58
C GLN A 1052 -5.18 -52.95 -23.84
N THR A 1053 -6.10 -53.74 -24.39
CA THR A 1053 -7.55 -53.50 -24.52
C THR A 1053 -8.21 -54.88 -24.73
N PRO A 1054 -9.54 -55.06 -24.59
CA PRO A 1054 -10.39 -55.16 -23.39
C PRO A 1054 -11.12 -56.55 -23.33
N PRO A 1055 -12.28 -56.74 -22.64
CA PRO A 1055 -13.57 -56.40 -23.28
C PRO A 1055 -14.73 -55.89 -22.37
N ARG A 1056 -15.70 -55.26 -23.06
CA ARG A 1056 -17.01 -54.68 -22.68
C ARG A 1056 -18.05 -55.67 -22.15
N GLU A 1057 -18.97 -55.16 -21.30
CA GLU A 1057 -20.45 -55.20 -21.43
C GLU A 1057 -21.08 -54.14 -20.49
N LYS A 1058 -21.68 -53.05 -21.02
CA LYS A 1058 -23.12 -52.78 -21.33
C LYS A 1058 -24.00 -52.25 -20.16
N THR A 1059 -24.39 -50.97 -20.34
CA THR A 1059 -25.71 -50.32 -20.10
C THR A 1059 -26.26 -50.10 -18.68
N LYS A 1060 -26.41 -48.83 -18.28
CA LYS A 1060 -27.66 -48.03 -18.10
C LYS A 1060 -27.34 -46.80 -17.21
N GLU A 1061 -27.44 -45.57 -17.72
CA GLU A 1061 -28.62 -44.69 -17.76
C GLU A 1061 -28.96 -44.00 -16.42
N LEU A 1062 -29.12 -42.67 -16.54
CA LEU A 1062 -29.89 -41.69 -15.75
C LEU A 1062 -29.15 -40.87 -14.66
N GLU A 1063 -29.03 -39.57 -14.97
CA GLU A 1063 -29.38 -38.37 -14.18
C GLU A 1063 -29.06 -38.43 -12.67
N VAL A 1064 -28.26 -37.51 -12.12
CA VAL A 1064 -28.43 -36.04 -12.07
C VAL A 1064 -27.08 -35.34 -12.03
#